data_AF-A0A0Q7F6V9-F1
#
_entry.id   AF-A0A0Q7F6V9-F1
#
_cell.length_a   1.000
_cell.length_b   1.000
_cell.length_c   1.000
_cell.angle_alpha   90.00
_cell.angle_beta   90.00
_cell.angle_gamma   90.00
#
_symmetry.space_group_name_H-M   'P 1'
#
loop_
_entity.id
_entity.type
_entity.pdbx_description
1 polymer ?
#
loop_
_entity_poly.entity_id
_entity_poly.type
_entity_poly.pdbx_seq_one_letter_code
_entity_poly.pdbx_strand_id
1 'polypeptide(L)'
;MFRMFGFGGVKCPRCEHKNGAGTGYCANCGVILGAPHNEPVLRDNRWIPANDELAVYFGVRQLSGIFNKTLRVPATTRAYILQADKATEVPQGEYEIEGFFTRLNHLLRDQHAEILITRTTPLPVEFSFGDLHTAEHLKVAARFKVGVKVESVPAFAQHFMTVPGTVTTLHLHDLLADSVRQVAAEFIGGRSMRDMSGNADLRLQLDERLQAALKLRLAEFGLAVAQVDTLSLRHDKFDNNRERVGSLWLVADERHAQLEHVKQLDELYNEEEWQAIWREEQKIRSEYRRAELRQDAAVDKAELAQQEAERVQAIRAREVDLYGRIIESKTRRQAFERGAGATLVELEHELAKRKAGRAGDVAEWEHVRQLAQIKMRTELEVAQQAAQEQRQLAQQRFSHQLHLQQIQNQVAQALTIEDEAHRRAQLVRLRQSEAEAQRREAELEAEHYKARFHGVALANAARKREAERVQEWQDQQQLAHQRELLRAEAVKDAENNVQVAEVSQKLEQLRRDGAAADALAQYEKLLRTIEADGVQQRQSQALVQRAALDQLAVDEQRLALKQREHEADWQRALQKMEHERELNFARWKGEYDTLLAQQAHAAELARIDIERIATIGNLSDTGKVAMAAAPNAAALAQLMKEQVRSGMSPEQIQAMAAVVAAENSVSPADAMRMMEERVAEERAHRDAQEQKDKQHQLDLLKLQNATHANALSSQMQLGVGVAQAGAPVHHHHAPAGGAAQPGVRCCVNGHPVPADRPNAKFCAECGVPL
;
A
#
# COMPACT_ATOMS: atom_id res chain seq x y z
N MET A 1 38.88 24.75 -55.24
CA MET A 1 38.36 26.00 -55.84
C MET A 1 36.86 26.06 -55.50
N PHE A 2 36.48 27.08 -54.75
CA PHE A 2 35.26 27.35 -53.96
C PHE A 2 33.84 26.86 -54.41
N ARG A 3 33.05 26.53 -53.35
CA ARG A 3 31.58 26.64 -53.14
C ARG A 3 30.64 25.52 -53.64
N MET A 4 30.18 24.68 -52.70
CA MET A 4 28.73 24.41 -52.46
C MET A 4 28.50 24.01 -50.99
N PHE A 5 28.19 25.02 -50.18
CA PHE A 5 27.69 24.88 -48.81
C PHE A 5 26.23 24.40 -48.85
N GLY A 6 25.96 23.20 -48.34
CA GLY A 6 24.61 22.73 -48.02
C GLY A 6 24.20 23.17 -46.63
N PHE A 7 23.53 24.31 -46.53
CA PHE A 7 22.95 24.87 -45.31
C PHE A 7 22.01 23.87 -44.61
N GLY A 8 22.42 23.37 -43.44
CA GLY A 8 21.57 22.58 -42.53
C GLY A 8 20.53 23.47 -41.86
N GLY A 9 19.32 23.50 -42.42
CA GLY A 9 18.17 24.16 -41.84
C GLY A 9 16.92 23.30 -42.03
N VAL A 10 16.13 23.12 -40.96
CA VAL A 10 14.89 22.35 -41.01
C VAL A 10 13.84 23.19 -41.73
N LYS A 11 13.32 22.67 -42.85
CA LYS A 11 12.19 23.29 -43.55
C LYS A 11 10.96 23.18 -42.65
N CYS A 12 10.27 24.28 -42.45
CA CYS A 12 8.98 24.24 -41.76
C CYS A 12 8.02 23.33 -42.56
N PRO A 13 7.41 22.30 -41.93
CA PRO A 13 6.46 21.42 -42.60
C PRO A 13 5.20 22.13 -43.08
N ARG A 14 5.02 23.41 -42.74
CA ARG A 14 3.78 24.17 -42.93
C ARG A 14 3.86 25.38 -43.85
N CYS A 15 5.01 26.08 -43.92
CA CYS A 15 5.22 27.22 -44.83
C CYS A 15 6.48 27.10 -45.69
N GLU A 16 7.14 25.93 -45.65
CA GLU A 16 8.38 25.58 -46.36
C GLU A 16 9.59 26.49 -46.11
N HIS A 17 9.44 27.49 -45.23
CA HIS A 17 10.51 28.40 -44.86
C HIS A 17 11.64 27.62 -44.18
N LYS A 18 12.87 27.82 -44.66
CA LYS A 18 14.07 27.20 -44.09
C LYS A 18 14.43 27.91 -42.79
N ASN A 19 14.27 27.23 -41.67
CA ASN A 19 14.68 27.76 -40.36
C ASN A 19 16.09 27.25 -39.99
N GLY A 20 16.82 28.02 -39.20
CA GLY A 20 18.16 27.64 -38.73
C GLY A 20 18.13 26.43 -37.80
N ALA A 21 19.16 25.58 -37.86
CA ALA A 21 19.34 24.45 -36.95
C ALA A 21 19.41 24.95 -35.49
N GLY A 22 18.40 24.60 -34.67
CA GLY A 22 18.27 25.02 -33.27
C GLY A 22 17.06 25.91 -32.96
N THR A 23 16.27 26.30 -33.96
CA THR A 23 15.01 27.01 -33.71
C THR A 23 13.88 26.01 -33.43
N GLY A 24 13.23 26.11 -32.26
CA GLY A 24 12.09 25.23 -31.91
C GLY A 24 10.81 25.54 -32.69
N TYR A 25 10.74 26.70 -33.34
CA TYR A 25 9.59 27.19 -34.09
C TYR A 25 10.02 27.88 -35.38
N CYS A 26 9.12 27.97 -36.36
CA CYS A 26 9.37 28.64 -37.61
C CYS A 26 9.34 30.16 -37.44
N ALA A 27 10.39 30.85 -37.90
CA ALA A 27 10.47 32.31 -37.83
C ALA A 27 9.41 33.04 -38.66
N ASN A 28 8.85 32.37 -39.68
CA ASN A 28 7.89 32.97 -40.61
C ASN A 28 6.42 32.69 -40.25
N CYS A 29 6.11 31.55 -39.61
CA CYS A 29 4.73 31.17 -39.29
C CYS A 29 4.48 30.79 -37.83
N GLY A 30 5.50 30.83 -36.97
CA GLY A 30 5.40 30.54 -35.52
C GLY A 30 5.19 29.07 -35.15
N VAL A 31 5.07 28.16 -36.13
CA VAL A 31 4.76 26.73 -35.90
C VAL A 31 6.00 25.98 -35.41
N ILE A 32 5.81 25.08 -34.44
CA ILE A 32 6.87 24.21 -33.91
C ILE A 32 7.42 23.30 -35.01
N LEU A 33 8.75 23.22 -35.11
CA LEU A 33 9.41 22.34 -36.08
C LEU A 33 9.41 20.92 -35.52
N GLY A 34 8.45 20.08 -35.96
CA GLY A 34 8.33 18.68 -35.54
C GLY A 34 6.90 18.13 -35.36
N ALA A 35 5.85 18.96 -35.49
CA ALA A 35 4.46 18.50 -35.39
C ALA A 35 4.05 17.60 -36.58
N PRO A 36 3.12 16.63 -36.39
CA PRO A 36 2.62 15.79 -37.47
C PRO A 36 1.99 16.61 -38.60
N HIS A 37 1.95 16.01 -39.79
CA HIS A 37 1.45 16.61 -41.03
C HIS A 37 -0.08 16.77 -40.99
N ASN A 38 -0.57 17.79 -40.29
CA ASN A 38 -1.93 18.30 -40.45
C ASN A 38 -1.93 19.52 -41.38
N GLU A 39 -2.95 19.60 -42.23
CA GLU A 39 -3.09 20.62 -43.28
C GLU A 39 -3.07 22.05 -42.68
N PRO A 40 -2.40 23.03 -43.32
CA PRO A 40 -2.10 24.33 -42.70
C PRO A 40 -3.33 25.16 -42.27
N VAL A 41 -3.33 25.62 -41.01
CA VAL A 41 -4.24 26.65 -40.42
C VAL A 41 -4.03 28.05 -41.03
N LEU A 42 -3.41 28.16 -42.20
CA LEU A 42 -3.14 29.43 -42.89
C LEU A 42 -3.13 29.24 -44.41
N ARG A 43 -4.27 28.84 -44.99
CA ARG A 43 -4.53 29.01 -46.43
C ARG A 43 -4.98 30.45 -46.67
N ASP A 44 -4.29 31.18 -47.55
CA ASP A 44 -4.66 32.54 -47.98
C ASP A 44 -4.93 33.53 -46.82
N ASN A 45 -4.10 33.53 -45.78
CA ASN A 45 -4.26 34.34 -44.55
C ASN A 45 -5.52 34.07 -43.71
N ARG A 46 -6.08 32.85 -43.76
CA ARG A 46 -7.25 32.44 -42.96
C ARG A 46 -6.87 31.47 -41.84
N TRP A 47 -7.32 31.77 -40.62
CA TRP A 47 -7.20 30.86 -39.48
C TRP A 47 -8.34 29.84 -39.49
N ILE A 48 -8.06 28.57 -39.79
CA ILE A 48 -9.05 27.49 -39.84
C ILE A 48 -8.49 26.23 -39.17
N PRO A 49 -9.11 25.71 -38.09
CA PRO A 49 -8.72 24.43 -37.47
C PRO A 49 -9.13 23.24 -38.35
N ALA A 50 -8.31 22.17 -38.37
CA ALA A 50 -8.60 20.97 -39.14
C ALA A 50 -9.87 20.25 -38.66
N ASN A 51 -10.44 19.34 -39.47
CA ASN A 51 -11.73 18.68 -39.21
C ASN A 51 -11.78 17.92 -37.89
N ASP A 52 -10.64 17.41 -37.46
CA ASP A 52 -10.38 16.66 -36.24
C ASP A 52 -9.84 17.51 -35.08
N GLU A 53 -9.67 18.82 -35.26
CA GLU A 53 -9.11 19.74 -34.27
C GLU A 53 -10.19 20.61 -33.62
N LEU A 54 -10.31 20.55 -32.29
CA LEU A 54 -11.18 21.42 -31.51
C LEU A 54 -10.56 22.82 -31.35
N ALA A 55 -9.25 22.85 -31.09
CA ALA A 55 -8.51 24.07 -30.82
C ALA A 55 -7.06 23.98 -31.31
N VAL A 56 -6.50 25.13 -31.73
CA VAL A 56 -5.11 25.30 -32.15
C VAL A 56 -4.51 26.46 -31.38
N TYR A 57 -3.32 26.29 -30.81
CA TYR A 57 -2.62 27.37 -30.12
C TYR A 57 -1.13 27.45 -30.45
N PHE A 58 -0.61 28.67 -30.54
CA PHE A 58 0.81 28.92 -30.81
C PHE A 58 1.26 30.25 -30.19
N GLY A 59 2.52 30.28 -29.73
CA GLY A 59 3.13 31.45 -29.11
C GLY A 59 3.85 32.34 -30.12
N VAL A 60 3.74 33.65 -29.95
CA VAL A 60 4.41 34.66 -30.78
C VAL A 60 5.31 35.54 -29.91
N ARG A 61 6.59 35.66 -30.27
CA ARG A 61 7.57 36.45 -29.49
C ARG A 61 7.32 37.96 -29.58
N GLN A 62 7.04 38.46 -30.79
CA GLN A 62 6.68 39.85 -31.06
C GLN A 62 5.57 39.85 -32.10
N LEU A 63 4.41 40.42 -31.75
CA LEU A 63 3.24 40.45 -32.63
C LEU A 63 3.54 41.20 -33.94
N SER A 64 4.47 42.16 -33.93
CA SER A 64 4.88 42.97 -35.09
C SER A 64 5.55 42.19 -36.24
N GLY A 65 6.06 40.97 -36.02
CA GLY A 65 6.81 40.22 -37.05
C GLY A 65 5.99 39.29 -37.95
N ILE A 66 4.74 38.96 -37.57
CA ILE A 66 3.90 37.97 -38.30
C ILE A 66 2.86 38.66 -39.20
N PHE A 67 2.44 39.88 -38.88
CA PHE A 67 1.37 40.59 -39.59
C PHE A 67 1.91 41.47 -40.73
N ASN A 68 2.51 40.88 -41.77
CA ASN A 68 2.86 41.63 -43.00
C ASN A 68 1.71 41.65 -44.04
N LYS A 69 0.56 41.00 -43.75
CA LYS A 69 -0.61 40.87 -44.64
C LYS A 69 -1.94 40.89 -43.86
N THR A 70 -3.06 41.07 -44.57
CA THR A 70 -4.44 41.11 -44.04
C THR A 70 -4.81 39.82 -43.28
N LEU A 71 -5.34 39.96 -42.05
CA LEU A 71 -5.79 38.83 -41.20
C LEU A 71 -7.29 38.59 -41.41
N ARG A 72 -7.70 37.35 -41.71
CA ARG A 72 -9.12 36.97 -41.83
C ARG A 72 -9.51 35.94 -40.76
N VAL A 73 -10.49 36.30 -39.92
CA VAL A 73 -11.11 35.38 -38.93
C VAL A 73 -12.51 35.00 -39.43
N PRO A 74 -12.73 33.74 -39.87
CA PRO A 74 -14.03 33.25 -40.32
C PRO A 74 -15.08 33.20 -39.19
N ALA A 75 -16.37 33.28 -39.56
CA ALA A 75 -17.49 33.13 -38.61
C ALA A 75 -17.58 31.73 -37.95
N THR A 76 -16.88 30.73 -38.49
CA THR A 76 -16.84 29.35 -37.98
C THR A 76 -15.80 29.14 -36.88
N THR A 77 -15.04 30.18 -36.53
CA THR A 77 -13.93 30.11 -35.59
C THR A 77 -13.95 31.27 -34.61
N ARG A 78 -13.60 31.02 -33.36
CA ARG A 78 -13.33 32.07 -32.36
C ARG A 78 -11.84 32.12 -32.09
N ALA A 79 -11.27 33.32 -32.17
CA ALA A 79 -9.87 33.55 -31.92
C ALA A 79 -9.70 34.37 -30.64
N TYR A 80 -8.75 33.97 -29.80
CA TYR A 80 -8.41 34.61 -28.54
C TYR A 80 -6.93 34.92 -28.51
N ILE A 81 -6.59 36.09 -27.97
CA ILE A 81 -5.20 36.47 -27.66
C ILE A 81 -5.06 36.45 -26.15
N LEU A 82 -4.12 35.63 -25.66
CA LEU A 82 -3.79 35.49 -24.25
C LEU A 82 -2.51 36.25 -23.92
N GLN A 83 -2.58 37.16 -22.96
CA GLN A 83 -1.43 37.89 -22.41
C GLN A 83 -1.49 37.91 -20.88
N ALA A 84 -0.44 37.38 -20.24
CA ALA A 84 -0.22 37.23 -18.79
C ALA A 84 -1.29 36.43 -18.02
N ASP A 85 -2.57 36.76 -18.16
CA ASP A 85 -3.74 36.01 -17.65
C ASP A 85 -5.09 36.50 -18.25
N LYS A 86 -5.05 37.41 -19.23
CA LYS A 86 -6.24 38.02 -19.85
C LYS A 86 -6.47 37.43 -21.23
N ALA A 87 -7.66 36.84 -21.43
CA ALA A 87 -8.13 36.39 -22.73
C ALA A 87 -8.92 37.50 -23.43
N THR A 88 -8.40 38.04 -24.53
CA THR A 88 -9.10 39.04 -25.35
C THR A 88 -9.62 38.36 -26.62
N GLU A 89 -10.93 38.39 -26.83
CA GLU A 89 -11.56 37.83 -28.04
C GLU A 89 -11.31 38.75 -29.24
N VAL A 90 -10.93 38.15 -30.37
CA VAL A 90 -10.81 38.81 -31.66
C VAL A 90 -12.11 38.57 -32.44
N PRO A 91 -12.93 39.61 -32.69
CA PRO A 91 -14.20 39.43 -33.38
C PRO A 91 -14.01 38.96 -34.83
N GLN A 92 -15.02 38.31 -35.40
CA GLN A 92 -15.03 37.90 -36.80
C GLN A 92 -14.87 39.11 -37.75
N GLY A 93 -14.02 38.99 -38.77
CA GLY A 93 -13.77 40.10 -39.71
C GLY A 93 -12.42 40.03 -40.43
N GLU A 94 -12.22 40.96 -41.36
CA GLU A 94 -10.94 41.20 -42.03
C GLU A 94 -10.23 42.41 -41.40
N TYR A 95 -8.97 42.25 -41.00
CA TYR A 95 -8.20 43.28 -40.29
C TYR A 95 -6.94 43.68 -41.07
N GLU A 96 -6.74 45.00 -41.19
CA GLU A 96 -5.48 45.64 -41.62
C GLU A 96 -4.66 46.07 -40.40
N ILE A 97 -3.33 46.00 -40.51
CA ILE A 97 -2.34 46.04 -39.41
C ILE A 97 -2.46 47.32 -38.55
N GLU A 98 -2.75 48.46 -39.16
CA GLU A 98 -2.80 49.77 -38.49
C GLU A 98 -4.09 49.99 -37.67
N GLY A 99 -5.18 49.31 -38.05
CA GLY A 99 -6.48 49.36 -37.36
C GLY A 99 -6.73 48.25 -36.34
N PHE A 100 -5.92 47.17 -36.38
CA PHE A 100 -6.10 45.98 -35.53
C PHE A 100 -5.79 46.27 -34.05
N PHE A 101 -4.63 46.87 -33.77
CA PHE A 101 -4.19 47.16 -32.41
C PHE A 101 -4.89 48.37 -31.78
N THR A 102 -5.47 49.26 -32.58
CA THR A 102 -6.21 50.45 -32.09
C THR A 102 -7.63 50.13 -31.66
N ARG A 103 -8.25 49.06 -32.18
CA ARG A 103 -9.59 48.59 -31.74
C ARG A 103 -9.53 47.73 -30.48
N LEU A 104 -8.42 47.04 -30.26
CA LEU A 104 -8.23 46.13 -29.12
C LEU A 104 -7.43 46.85 -28.02
N ASN A 105 -8.11 47.73 -27.27
CA ASN A 105 -7.57 48.66 -26.26
C ASN A 105 -6.73 48.03 -25.12
N HIS A 106 -6.56 46.71 -25.07
CA HIS A 106 -5.90 45.99 -23.98
C HIS A 106 -4.67 45.15 -24.42
N LEU A 107 -4.22 45.28 -25.67
CA LEU A 107 -3.08 44.51 -26.18
C LEU A 107 -1.76 45.29 -26.08
N LEU A 108 -0.77 44.70 -25.41
CA LEU A 108 0.60 45.25 -25.32
C LEU A 108 1.45 44.71 -26.48
N ARG A 109 2.02 45.60 -27.30
CA ARG A 109 2.71 45.25 -28.56
C ARG A 109 4.05 44.52 -28.37
N ASP A 110 4.73 44.75 -27.25
CA ASP A 110 6.10 44.27 -27.00
C ASP A 110 6.18 43.06 -26.05
N GLN A 111 5.03 42.48 -25.69
CA GLN A 111 4.97 41.32 -24.81
C GLN A 111 4.68 40.03 -25.58
N HIS A 112 5.16 38.92 -25.05
CA HIS A 112 4.82 37.58 -25.55
C HIS A 112 3.31 37.36 -25.47
N ALA A 113 2.74 36.88 -26.56
CA ALA A 113 1.32 36.63 -26.68
C ALA A 113 1.10 35.23 -27.25
N GLU A 114 0.09 34.55 -26.71
CA GLU A 114 -0.35 33.25 -27.20
C GLU A 114 -1.67 33.41 -27.93
N ILE A 115 -1.76 32.82 -29.12
CA ILE A 115 -2.96 32.88 -29.95
C ILE A 115 -3.66 31.53 -29.82
N LEU A 116 -4.93 31.54 -29.46
CA LEU A 116 -5.80 30.37 -29.37
C LEU A 116 -6.94 30.50 -30.37
N ILE A 117 -7.11 29.50 -31.23
CA ILE A 117 -8.19 29.41 -32.21
C ILE A 117 -9.07 28.21 -31.83
N THR A 118 -10.37 28.41 -31.71
CA THR A 118 -11.35 27.38 -31.33
C THR A 118 -12.51 27.33 -32.33
N ARG A 119 -13.18 26.18 -32.42
CA ARG A 119 -14.39 26.02 -33.24
C ARG A 119 -15.63 26.58 -32.54
N THR A 120 -16.54 27.17 -33.32
CA THR A 120 -17.89 27.53 -32.81
C THR A 120 -18.84 26.33 -32.80
N THR A 121 -18.64 25.36 -33.70
CA THR A 121 -19.43 24.14 -33.78
C THR A 121 -18.89 23.06 -32.84
N PRO A 122 -19.76 22.30 -32.15
CA PRO A 122 -19.31 21.17 -31.33
C PRO A 122 -18.58 20.11 -32.18
N LEU A 123 -17.44 19.65 -31.69
CA LEU A 123 -16.66 18.59 -32.32
C LEU A 123 -17.22 17.23 -31.87
N PRO A 124 -17.64 16.34 -32.80
CA PRO A 124 -18.11 15.02 -32.43
C PRO A 124 -16.94 14.07 -32.13
N VAL A 125 -16.99 13.43 -30.96
CA VAL A 125 -16.04 12.38 -30.53
C VAL A 125 -16.81 11.07 -30.42
N GLU A 126 -16.35 10.03 -31.12
CA GLU A 126 -17.00 8.71 -31.14
C GLU A 126 -16.30 7.74 -30.19
N PHE A 127 -17.08 6.98 -29.40
CA PHE A 127 -16.60 5.98 -28.45
C PHE A 127 -17.22 4.61 -28.79
N SER A 128 -16.43 3.55 -28.69
CA SER A 128 -16.90 2.17 -28.88
C SER A 128 -16.37 1.24 -27.81
N PHE A 129 -17.26 0.54 -27.13
CA PHE A 129 -16.95 -0.45 -26.09
C PHE A 129 -17.57 -1.79 -26.46
N GLY A 130 -16.85 -2.90 -26.26
CA GLY A 130 -17.33 -4.26 -26.59
C GLY A 130 -17.57 -5.14 -25.37
N ASP A 131 -17.28 -4.62 -24.19
CA ASP A 131 -17.08 -5.36 -22.94
C ASP A 131 -17.91 -4.78 -21.79
N LEU A 132 -19.06 -4.18 -22.11
CA LEU A 132 -20.02 -3.74 -21.09
C LEU A 132 -20.87 -4.95 -20.68
N HIS A 133 -21.13 -5.09 -19.38
CA HIS A 133 -21.83 -6.25 -18.84
C HIS A 133 -23.19 -5.81 -18.29
N THR A 134 -24.24 -6.57 -18.59
CA THR A 134 -25.57 -6.38 -17.99
C THR A 134 -25.64 -6.94 -16.56
N ALA A 135 -26.77 -6.79 -15.88
CA ALA A 135 -27.01 -7.42 -14.57
C ALA A 135 -26.91 -8.96 -14.60
N GLU A 136 -27.11 -9.55 -15.78
CA GLU A 136 -26.95 -10.99 -16.07
C GLU A 136 -25.51 -11.33 -16.52
N HIS A 137 -24.58 -10.36 -16.45
CA HIS A 137 -23.20 -10.45 -16.92
C HIS A 137 -23.04 -10.82 -18.41
N LEU A 138 -24.06 -10.54 -19.23
CA LEU A 138 -24.01 -10.70 -20.67
C LEU A 138 -23.25 -9.55 -21.33
N LYS A 139 -22.40 -9.86 -22.31
CA LYS A 139 -21.53 -8.89 -23.00
C LYS A 139 -22.30 -8.08 -24.02
N VAL A 140 -22.21 -6.76 -23.89
CA VAL A 140 -22.88 -5.78 -24.72
C VAL A 140 -21.85 -4.83 -25.31
N ALA A 141 -21.92 -4.66 -26.63
CA ALA A 141 -21.20 -3.64 -27.36
C ALA A 141 -22.03 -2.34 -27.42
N ALA A 142 -21.41 -1.21 -27.09
CA ALA A 142 -22.04 0.11 -27.14
C ALA A 142 -21.20 1.09 -27.97
N ARG A 143 -21.88 1.95 -28.73
CA ARG A 143 -21.28 3.07 -29.47
C ARG A 143 -21.97 4.37 -29.11
N PHE A 144 -21.17 5.39 -28.78
CA PHE A 144 -21.62 6.71 -28.37
C PHE A 144 -20.97 7.80 -29.22
N LYS A 145 -21.67 8.91 -29.40
CA LYS A 145 -21.14 10.13 -30.02
C LYS A 145 -21.36 11.29 -29.07
N VAL A 146 -20.29 11.96 -28.66
CA VAL A 146 -20.32 13.09 -27.73
C VAL A 146 -19.87 14.35 -28.46
N GLY A 147 -20.73 15.36 -28.54
CA GLY A 147 -20.40 16.67 -29.09
C GLY A 147 -19.76 17.57 -28.05
N VAL A 148 -18.46 17.88 -28.20
CA VAL A 148 -17.68 18.68 -27.25
C VAL A 148 -17.41 20.08 -27.82
N LYS A 149 -17.57 21.13 -27.01
CA LYS A 149 -17.22 22.52 -27.36
C LYS A 149 -16.44 23.18 -26.23
N VAL A 150 -15.70 24.24 -26.54
CA VAL A 150 -15.03 25.08 -25.52
C VAL A 150 -16.05 26.09 -24.98
N GLU A 151 -16.20 26.16 -23.67
CA GLU A 151 -17.09 27.12 -22.99
C GLU A 151 -16.30 28.16 -22.20
N SER A 152 -15.31 27.73 -21.41
CA SER A 152 -14.45 28.61 -20.61
C SER A 152 -13.03 28.61 -21.15
N VAL A 153 -12.66 29.68 -21.85
CA VAL A 153 -11.31 29.86 -22.42
C VAL A 153 -10.21 29.92 -21.36
N PRO A 154 -10.37 30.61 -20.21
CA PRO A 154 -9.33 30.66 -19.18
C PRO A 154 -9.03 29.28 -18.58
N ALA A 155 -10.07 28.50 -18.25
CA ALA A 155 -9.92 27.15 -17.72
C ALA A 155 -9.33 26.19 -18.76
N PHE A 156 -9.74 26.33 -20.02
CA PHE A 156 -9.18 25.56 -21.14
C PHE A 156 -7.69 25.86 -21.34
N ALA A 157 -7.28 27.14 -21.28
CA ALA A 157 -5.90 27.53 -21.46
C ALA A 157 -4.98 26.96 -20.37
N GLN A 158 -5.40 26.99 -19.11
CA GLN A 158 -4.61 26.47 -17.99
C GLN A 158 -4.28 24.96 -18.12
N HIS A 159 -5.21 24.18 -18.66
CA HIS A 159 -5.06 22.72 -18.75
C HIS A 159 -4.44 22.26 -20.07
N PHE A 160 -4.82 22.88 -21.20
CA PHE A 160 -4.41 22.42 -22.53
C PHE A 160 -3.26 23.22 -23.14
N MET A 161 -2.88 24.39 -22.61
CA MET A 161 -1.86 25.27 -23.23
C MET A 161 -0.47 25.19 -22.58
N THR A 162 -0.13 24.08 -21.90
CA THR A 162 1.18 23.90 -21.26
C THR A 162 2.35 23.72 -22.26
N VAL A 163 2.09 23.28 -23.49
CA VAL A 163 3.09 23.13 -24.58
C VAL A 163 2.44 23.52 -25.91
N PRO A 164 2.97 24.45 -26.74
CA PRO A 164 2.28 24.89 -27.97
C PRO A 164 1.83 23.71 -28.88
N GLY A 165 0.58 23.67 -29.33
CA GLY A 165 0.00 22.46 -29.92
C GLY A 165 -1.44 22.57 -30.44
N THR A 166 -2.04 21.41 -30.76
CA THR A 166 -3.44 21.29 -31.20
C THR A 166 -4.18 20.27 -30.33
N VAL A 167 -5.45 20.54 -30.04
CA VAL A 167 -6.33 19.60 -29.32
C VAL A 167 -7.17 18.84 -30.34
N THR A 168 -6.87 17.55 -30.51
CA THR A 168 -7.50 16.68 -31.50
C THR A 168 -8.62 15.82 -30.91
N THR A 169 -9.44 15.22 -31.78
CA THR A 169 -10.46 14.20 -31.41
C THR A 169 -9.88 13.05 -30.59
N LEU A 170 -8.66 12.58 -30.90
CA LEU A 170 -7.98 11.51 -30.18
C LEU A 170 -7.67 11.91 -28.73
N HIS A 171 -7.18 13.13 -28.52
CA HIS A 171 -6.87 13.63 -27.18
C HIS A 171 -8.14 13.75 -26.31
N LEU A 172 -9.25 14.20 -26.92
CA LEU A 172 -10.54 14.26 -26.25
C LEU A 172 -11.15 12.88 -26.01
N HIS A 173 -10.93 11.93 -26.92
CA HIS A 173 -11.33 10.54 -26.75
C HIS A 173 -10.65 9.92 -25.53
N ASP A 174 -9.32 10.03 -25.42
CA ASP A 174 -8.58 9.40 -24.33
C ASP A 174 -8.92 9.99 -22.95
N LEU A 175 -9.15 11.31 -22.88
CA LEU A 175 -9.58 11.99 -21.65
C LEU A 175 -10.96 11.53 -21.18
N LEU A 176 -11.87 11.26 -22.12
CA LEU A 176 -13.27 10.96 -21.84
C LEU A 176 -13.59 9.46 -21.78
N ALA A 177 -12.75 8.60 -22.36
CA ALA A 177 -13.04 7.18 -22.56
C ALA A 177 -13.41 6.46 -21.25
N ASP A 178 -12.63 6.62 -20.19
CA ASP A 178 -12.88 5.97 -18.90
C ASP A 178 -14.14 6.50 -18.21
N SER A 179 -14.40 7.80 -18.32
CA SER A 179 -15.60 8.44 -17.77
C SER A 179 -16.87 7.95 -18.47
N VAL A 180 -16.85 7.91 -19.80
CA VAL A 180 -17.97 7.40 -20.61
C VAL A 180 -18.16 5.91 -20.35
N ARG A 181 -17.08 5.12 -20.29
CA ARG A 181 -17.12 3.69 -19.98
C ARG A 181 -17.72 3.43 -18.61
N GLN A 182 -17.28 4.13 -17.57
CA GLN A 182 -17.76 3.94 -16.21
C GLN A 182 -19.27 4.20 -16.12
N VAL A 183 -19.73 5.35 -16.64
CA VAL A 183 -21.15 5.72 -16.58
C VAL A 183 -22.01 4.75 -17.40
N ALA A 184 -21.52 4.31 -18.56
CA ALA A 184 -22.20 3.31 -19.37
C ALA A 184 -22.24 1.94 -18.66
N ALA A 185 -21.14 1.50 -18.04
CA ALA A 185 -21.05 0.23 -17.31
C ALA A 185 -21.97 0.22 -16.08
N GLU A 186 -22.04 1.30 -15.32
CA GLU A 186 -22.94 1.43 -14.17
C GLU A 186 -24.42 1.40 -14.60
N PHE A 187 -24.75 2.05 -15.72
CA PHE A 187 -26.12 2.08 -16.23
C PHE A 187 -26.56 0.72 -16.78
N ILE A 188 -25.70 0.06 -17.56
CA ILE A 188 -25.99 -1.23 -18.19
C ILE A 188 -25.93 -2.36 -17.15
N GLY A 189 -24.95 -2.34 -16.24
CA GLY A 189 -24.76 -3.34 -15.20
C GLY A 189 -25.89 -3.40 -14.17
N GLY A 190 -26.68 -2.33 -14.04
CA GLY A 190 -27.85 -2.28 -13.16
C GLY A 190 -29.15 -2.81 -13.77
N ARG A 191 -29.15 -3.27 -15.04
CA ARG A 191 -30.38 -3.69 -15.75
C ARG A 191 -30.25 -5.08 -16.35
N SER A 192 -31.36 -5.83 -16.32
CA SER A 192 -31.48 -7.12 -17.00
C SER A 192 -31.67 -6.90 -18.51
N MET A 193 -31.36 -7.91 -19.32
CA MET A 193 -31.58 -7.85 -20.78
C MET A 193 -33.06 -7.61 -21.11
N ARG A 194 -33.96 -8.17 -20.30
CA ARG A 194 -35.42 -8.04 -20.45
C ARG A 194 -35.90 -6.63 -20.11
N ASP A 195 -35.40 -6.04 -19.03
CA ASP A 195 -35.77 -4.68 -18.61
C ASP A 195 -35.24 -3.63 -19.57
N MET A 196 -34.07 -3.89 -20.16
CA MET A 196 -33.63 -3.09 -21.28
C MET A 196 -34.68 -3.21 -22.40
N SER A 197 -35.10 -4.43 -22.79
CA SER A 197 -35.92 -4.75 -24.01
C SER A 197 -37.29 -4.12 -24.03
N GLY A 198 -37.89 -3.99 -22.85
CA GLY A 198 -39.19 -3.37 -22.68
C GLY A 198 -39.17 -1.84 -22.59
N ASN A 199 -38.01 -1.19 -22.55
CA ASN A 199 -37.90 0.24 -22.26
C ASN A 199 -37.55 1.06 -23.51
N ALA A 200 -38.56 1.71 -24.10
CA ALA A 200 -38.43 2.57 -25.27
C ALA A 200 -37.58 3.84 -25.00
N ASP A 201 -37.57 4.32 -23.75
CA ASP A 201 -36.87 5.55 -23.36
C ASP A 201 -35.41 5.30 -22.93
N LEU A 202 -34.92 4.07 -23.05
CA LEU A 202 -33.59 3.68 -22.55
C LEU A 202 -32.46 4.52 -23.16
N ARG A 203 -32.59 4.89 -24.44
CA ARG A 203 -31.64 5.76 -25.13
C ARG A 203 -31.60 7.15 -24.51
N LEU A 204 -32.77 7.76 -24.33
CA LEU A 204 -32.88 9.10 -23.75
C LEU A 204 -32.31 9.12 -22.32
N GLN A 205 -32.63 8.11 -21.51
CA GLN A 205 -32.13 7.98 -20.14
C GLN A 205 -30.61 7.82 -20.07
N LEU A 206 -30.04 7.04 -20.99
CA LEU A 206 -28.59 6.85 -21.07
C LEU A 206 -27.88 8.13 -21.56
N ASP A 207 -28.43 8.79 -22.59
CA ASP A 207 -27.91 10.04 -23.14
C ASP A 207 -27.96 11.16 -22.08
N GLU A 208 -29.06 11.29 -21.33
CA GLU A 208 -29.21 12.25 -20.22
C GLU A 208 -28.24 11.98 -19.07
N ARG A 209 -28.06 10.71 -18.68
CA ARG A 209 -27.14 10.34 -17.60
C ARG A 209 -25.69 10.57 -17.99
N LEU A 210 -25.32 10.22 -19.23
CA LEU A 210 -23.99 10.52 -19.78
C LEU A 210 -23.78 12.04 -19.87
N GLN A 211 -24.75 12.80 -20.38
CA GLN A 211 -24.64 14.25 -20.47
C GLN A 211 -24.48 14.89 -19.08
N ALA A 212 -25.26 14.47 -18.08
CA ALA A 212 -25.18 15.00 -16.73
C ALA A 212 -23.82 14.70 -16.06
N ALA A 213 -23.34 13.45 -16.17
CA ALA A 213 -22.06 13.05 -15.59
C ALA A 213 -20.86 13.74 -16.26
N LEU A 214 -20.88 13.85 -17.59
CA LEU A 214 -19.82 14.48 -18.36
C LEU A 214 -19.81 16.00 -18.19
N LYS A 215 -20.96 16.65 -18.01
CA LYS A 215 -21.05 18.11 -17.82
C LYS A 215 -20.28 18.58 -16.58
N LEU A 216 -20.38 17.85 -15.47
CA LEU A 216 -19.67 18.20 -14.23
C LEU A 216 -18.15 18.05 -14.40
N ARG A 217 -17.70 16.95 -15.00
CA ARG A 217 -16.26 16.66 -15.19
C ARG A 217 -15.60 17.58 -16.21
N LEU A 218 -16.29 17.90 -17.32
CA LEU A 218 -15.73 18.73 -18.38
C LEU A 218 -15.65 20.23 -18.02
N ALA A 219 -16.48 20.69 -17.09
CA ALA A 219 -16.46 22.07 -16.61
C ALA A 219 -15.11 22.45 -15.97
N GLU A 220 -14.44 21.51 -15.29
CA GLU A 220 -13.11 21.72 -14.71
C GLU A 220 -12.04 22.02 -15.78
N PHE A 221 -12.17 21.41 -16.96
CA PHE A 221 -11.28 21.59 -18.10
C PHE A 221 -11.69 22.76 -19.03
N GLY A 222 -12.74 23.51 -18.68
CA GLY A 222 -13.30 24.58 -19.52
C GLY A 222 -14.05 24.09 -20.78
N LEU A 223 -14.38 22.80 -20.83
CA LEU A 223 -15.10 22.15 -21.92
C LEU A 223 -16.58 21.96 -21.55
N ALA A 224 -17.43 21.87 -22.57
CA ALA A 224 -18.86 21.63 -22.40
C ALA A 224 -19.38 20.58 -23.37
N VAL A 225 -20.30 19.75 -22.88
CA VAL A 225 -21.05 18.79 -23.71
C VAL A 225 -22.26 19.47 -24.31
N ALA A 226 -22.29 19.55 -25.64
CA ALA A 226 -23.43 20.07 -26.37
C ALA A 226 -24.54 19.02 -26.51
N GLN A 227 -24.18 17.77 -26.84
CA GLN A 227 -25.10 16.67 -27.09
C GLN A 227 -24.40 15.32 -26.90
N VAL A 228 -25.13 14.31 -26.43
CA VAL A 228 -24.70 12.91 -26.41
C VAL A 228 -25.72 12.10 -27.21
N ASP A 229 -25.26 11.31 -28.15
CA ASP A 229 -26.08 10.40 -28.95
C ASP A 229 -25.59 8.96 -28.80
N THR A 230 -26.44 8.07 -28.28
CA THR A 230 -26.17 6.62 -28.34
C THR A 230 -26.43 6.11 -29.75
N LEU A 231 -25.36 5.73 -30.46
CA LEU A 231 -25.41 5.26 -31.85
C LEU A 231 -25.86 3.80 -31.96
N SER A 232 -25.43 2.94 -31.03
CA SER A 232 -25.90 1.56 -30.97
C SER A 232 -25.59 0.91 -29.63
N LEU A 233 -26.50 0.07 -29.15
CA LEU A 233 -26.29 -0.90 -28.09
C LEU A 233 -26.54 -2.28 -28.71
N ARG A 234 -25.68 -3.29 -28.52
CA ARG A 234 -25.73 -4.57 -29.25
C ARG A 234 -25.20 -5.71 -28.39
N HIS A 235 -25.65 -6.94 -28.63
CA HIS A 235 -25.14 -8.14 -27.96
C HIS A 235 -24.68 -9.17 -29.01
N ASP A 236 -23.44 -9.66 -28.90
CA ASP A 236 -22.75 -10.39 -29.98
C ASP A 236 -23.45 -11.68 -30.44
N LYS A 237 -24.05 -12.45 -29.52
CA LYS A 237 -24.77 -13.71 -29.87
C LYS A 237 -26.06 -13.46 -30.69
N PHE A 238 -26.61 -12.24 -30.67
CA PHE A 238 -27.89 -11.89 -31.29
C PHE A 238 -27.73 -11.40 -32.75
N ASP A 239 -26.60 -10.75 -33.07
CA ASP A 239 -26.32 -10.20 -34.42
C ASP A 239 -25.89 -11.30 -35.41
N ASN A 240 -25.28 -12.41 -34.95
CA ASN A 240 -24.89 -13.55 -35.82
C ASN A 240 -26.09 -14.20 -36.54
N ASN A 241 -27.33 -14.02 -36.07
CA ASN A 241 -28.54 -14.53 -36.73
C ASN A 241 -29.24 -13.49 -37.61
N ARG A 242 -28.72 -12.26 -37.73
CA ARG A 242 -29.48 -11.10 -38.24
C ARG A 242 -28.65 -10.14 -39.10
N GLU A 243 -27.78 -10.65 -39.97
CA GLU A 243 -26.86 -9.91 -40.86
C GLU A 243 -27.49 -8.85 -41.83
N ARG A 244 -28.74 -8.39 -41.65
CA ARG A 244 -29.36 -7.40 -42.57
C ARG A 244 -30.06 -6.17 -41.99
N VAL A 245 -30.24 -5.97 -40.68
CA VAL A 245 -30.86 -4.73 -40.17
C VAL A 245 -30.18 -4.28 -38.87
N GLY A 246 -29.71 -3.03 -38.86
CA GLY A 246 -28.90 -2.44 -37.79
C GLY A 246 -29.63 -2.26 -36.45
N SER A 247 -28.83 -2.36 -35.38
CA SER A 247 -29.09 -1.96 -33.98
C SER A 247 -30.40 -2.48 -33.37
N LEU A 248 -30.29 -3.53 -32.55
CA LEU A 248 -31.37 -4.20 -31.80
C LEU A 248 -32.36 -3.27 -31.08
N TRP A 249 -31.90 -2.09 -30.68
CA TRP A 249 -32.59 -1.25 -29.69
C TRP A 249 -33.19 0.02 -30.30
N LEU A 250 -33.04 0.22 -31.61
CA LEU A 250 -33.25 1.53 -32.25
C LEU A 250 -34.30 1.53 -33.39
N VAL A 251 -35.05 0.45 -33.61
CA VAL A 251 -36.10 0.43 -34.64
C VAL A 251 -37.45 0.81 -34.03
N ALA A 252 -37.97 1.96 -34.45
CA ALA A 252 -39.15 2.65 -33.94
C ALA A 252 -40.52 2.08 -34.38
N ASP A 253 -40.65 0.76 -34.61
CA ASP A 253 -41.94 0.15 -34.98
C ASP A 253 -42.50 -0.72 -33.83
N GLU A 254 -43.32 -0.09 -33.00
CA GLU A 254 -43.53 -0.40 -31.57
C GLU A 254 -44.45 -1.59 -31.22
N ARG A 255 -45.08 -2.31 -32.16
CA ARG A 255 -46.12 -3.32 -31.77
C ARG A 255 -46.03 -4.72 -32.36
N HIS A 256 -45.31 -4.93 -33.46
CA HIS A 256 -45.10 -6.29 -34.01
C HIS A 256 -43.74 -6.87 -33.61
N ALA A 257 -42.74 -6.01 -33.44
CA ALA A 257 -41.41 -6.42 -33.00
C ALA A 257 -41.45 -7.01 -31.57
N GLN A 258 -42.16 -6.40 -30.62
CA GLN A 258 -42.12 -6.80 -29.19
C GLN A 258 -42.59 -8.25 -28.92
N LEU A 259 -43.61 -8.73 -29.65
CA LEU A 259 -44.15 -10.10 -29.47
C LEU A 259 -43.30 -11.17 -30.16
N GLU A 260 -42.63 -10.82 -31.27
CA GLU A 260 -41.65 -11.70 -31.92
C GLU A 260 -40.32 -11.72 -31.14
N HIS A 261 -39.92 -10.60 -30.53
CA HIS A 261 -38.69 -10.47 -29.74
C HIS A 261 -38.69 -11.29 -28.44
N VAL A 262 -39.82 -11.37 -27.72
CA VAL A 262 -39.93 -12.22 -26.52
C VAL A 262 -39.88 -13.70 -26.91
N LYS A 263 -40.54 -14.09 -28.01
CA LYS A 263 -40.50 -15.48 -28.51
C LYS A 263 -39.12 -15.87 -29.04
N GLN A 264 -38.40 -14.95 -29.69
CA GLN A 264 -37.05 -15.17 -30.20
C GLN A 264 -35.98 -15.21 -29.10
N LEU A 265 -36.18 -14.51 -27.97
CA LEU A 265 -35.30 -14.64 -26.79
C LEU A 265 -35.38 -16.03 -26.16
N ASP A 266 -36.58 -16.62 -26.13
CA ASP A 266 -36.79 -17.99 -25.63
C ASP A 266 -36.31 -19.06 -26.65
N GLU A 267 -36.25 -18.75 -27.95
CA GLU A 267 -35.72 -19.65 -28.99
C GLU A 267 -34.18 -19.66 -29.11
N LEU A 268 -33.47 -18.62 -28.65
CA LEU A 268 -32.01 -18.47 -28.82
C LEU A 268 -31.16 -19.08 -27.70
N TYR A 269 -31.77 -19.40 -26.56
CA TYR A 269 -31.11 -20.07 -25.45
C TYR A 269 -31.99 -21.24 -25.00
N ASN A 270 -31.54 -22.45 -25.30
CA ASN A 270 -32.19 -23.66 -24.80
C ASN A 270 -32.23 -23.62 -23.26
N GLU A 271 -33.27 -24.20 -22.67
CA GLU A 271 -33.46 -24.23 -21.21
C GLU A 271 -32.27 -24.87 -20.47
N GLU A 272 -31.54 -25.76 -21.14
CA GLU A 272 -30.28 -26.36 -20.68
C GLU A 272 -29.11 -25.37 -20.61
N GLU A 273 -29.01 -24.43 -21.55
CA GLU A 273 -27.98 -23.38 -21.55
C GLU A 273 -28.26 -22.35 -20.45
N TRP A 274 -29.53 -22.00 -20.25
CA TRP A 274 -29.94 -21.17 -19.11
C TRP A 274 -29.61 -21.84 -17.77
N GLN A 275 -29.85 -23.14 -17.65
CA GLN A 275 -29.48 -23.90 -16.44
C GLN A 275 -27.96 -24.06 -16.27
N ALA A 276 -27.17 -24.07 -17.35
CA ALA A 276 -25.72 -24.11 -17.29
C ALA A 276 -25.14 -22.76 -16.83
N ILE A 277 -25.60 -21.67 -17.44
CA ILE A 277 -25.23 -20.29 -17.05
C ILE A 277 -25.63 -20.05 -15.58
N TRP A 278 -26.83 -20.46 -15.18
CA TRP A 278 -27.28 -20.34 -13.79
C TRP A 278 -26.41 -21.15 -12.81
N ARG A 279 -25.97 -22.36 -13.19
CA ARG A 279 -25.07 -23.19 -12.36
C ARG A 279 -23.68 -22.56 -12.23
N GLU A 280 -23.13 -22.01 -13.31
CA GLU A 280 -21.83 -21.31 -13.28
C GLU A 280 -21.91 -20.01 -12.48
N GLU A 281 -23.00 -19.25 -12.62
CA GLU A 281 -23.26 -18.03 -11.85
C GLU A 281 -23.38 -18.34 -10.34
N GLN A 282 -24.11 -19.39 -9.96
CA GLN A 282 -24.19 -19.83 -8.55
C GLN A 282 -22.83 -20.28 -8.03
N LYS A 283 -22.04 -20.97 -8.85
CA LYS A 283 -20.70 -21.42 -8.48
C LYS A 283 -19.76 -20.25 -8.24
N ILE A 284 -19.65 -19.32 -9.19
CA ILE A 284 -18.77 -18.15 -9.09
C ILE A 284 -19.19 -17.24 -7.92
N ARG A 285 -20.50 -16.98 -7.73
CA ARG A 285 -20.99 -16.22 -6.56
C ARG A 285 -20.67 -16.91 -5.24
N SER A 286 -20.79 -18.24 -5.19
CA SER A 286 -20.43 -19.00 -3.99
C SER A 286 -18.93 -18.98 -3.70
N GLU A 287 -18.09 -19.03 -4.74
CA GLU A 287 -16.63 -19.01 -4.62
C GLU A 287 -16.13 -17.63 -4.19
N TYR A 288 -16.66 -16.56 -4.79
CA TYR A 288 -16.36 -15.18 -4.41
C TYR A 288 -16.79 -14.90 -2.96
N ARG A 289 -18.03 -15.23 -2.58
CA ARG A 289 -18.50 -15.08 -1.20
C ARG A 289 -17.68 -15.93 -0.21
N ARG A 290 -17.24 -17.13 -0.59
CA ARG A 290 -16.34 -17.96 0.24
C ARG A 290 -14.93 -17.38 0.35
N ALA A 291 -14.47 -16.62 -0.64
CA ALA A 291 -13.17 -15.96 -0.62
C ALA A 291 -13.20 -14.72 0.26
N GLU A 292 -14.23 -13.87 0.13
CA GLU A 292 -14.47 -12.72 1.02
C GLU A 292 -14.60 -13.18 2.47
N LEU A 293 -15.47 -14.15 2.75
CA LEU A 293 -15.62 -14.69 4.12
C LEU A 293 -14.33 -15.30 4.67
N ARG A 294 -13.42 -15.79 3.82
CA ARG A 294 -12.11 -16.28 4.25
C ARG A 294 -11.15 -15.15 4.58
N GLN A 295 -11.17 -14.07 3.80
CA GLN A 295 -10.36 -12.87 4.05
C GLN A 295 -10.86 -12.14 5.30
N ASP A 296 -12.16 -11.90 5.41
CA ASP A 296 -12.78 -11.29 6.58
C ASP A 296 -12.52 -12.13 7.83
N ALA A 297 -12.72 -13.45 7.77
CA ALA A 297 -12.43 -14.32 8.91
C ALA A 297 -10.93 -14.39 9.27
N ALA A 298 -10.02 -14.14 8.32
CA ALA A 298 -8.59 -14.08 8.60
C ALA A 298 -8.20 -12.75 9.25
N VAL A 299 -8.74 -11.64 8.74
CA VAL A 299 -8.57 -10.30 9.32
C VAL A 299 -9.18 -10.26 10.72
N ASP A 300 -10.41 -10.70 10.90
CA ASP A 300 -11.08 -10.80 12.21
C ASP A 300 -10.27 -11.64 13.20
N LYS A 301 -9.72 -12.79 12.76
CA LYS A 301 -8.86 -13.62 13.62
C LYS A 301 -7.55 -12.91 13.99
N ALA A 302 -6.93 -12.19 13.05
CA ALA A 302 -5.70 -11.44 13.30
C ALA A 302 -5.95 -10.28 14.26
N GLU A 303 -7.04 -9.53 14.06
CA GLU A 303 -7.48 -8.45 14.94
C GLU A 303 -7.83 -8.97 16.33
N LEU A 304 -8.60 -10.06 16.43
CA LEU A 304 -8.91 -10.69 17.72
C LEU A 304 -7.64 -11.18 18.42
N ALA A 305 -6.72 -11.82 17.70
CA ALA A 305 -5.45 -12.28 18.28
C ALA A 305 -4.58 -11.12 18.77
N GLN A 306 -4.57 -9.99 18.04
CA GLN A 306 -3.88 -8.77 18.46
C GLN A 306 -4.54 -8.17 19.71
N GLN A 307 -5.86 -8.02 19.71
CA GLN A 307 -6.62 -7.52 20.86
C GLN A 307 -6.44 -8.41 22.09
N GLU A 308 -6.42 -9.74 21.92
CA GLU A 308 -6.12 -10.68 22.99
C GLU A 308 -4.70 -10.49 23.53
N ALA A 309 -3.70 -10.32 22.67
CA ALA A 309 -2.33 -10.05 23.08
C ALA A 309 -2.19 -8.73 23.85
N GLU A 310 -2.78 -7.65 23.32
CA GLU A 310 -2.82 -6.33 23.97
C GLU A 310 -3.55 -6.40 25.32
N ARG A 311 -4.66 -7.13 25.40
CA ARG A 311 -5.37 -7.37 26.67
C ARG A 311 -4.50 -8.09 27.67
N VAL A 312 -3.80 -9.17 27.27
CA VAL A 312 -2.90 -9.91 28.17
C VAL A 312 -1.76 -9.02 28.67
N GLN A 313 -1.21 -8.17 27.81
CA GLN A 313 -0.18 -7.21 28.23
C GLN A 313 -0.72 -6.14 29.16
N ALA A 314 -1.88 -5.58 28.87
CA ALA A 314 -2.53 -4.59 29.71
C ALA A 314 -2.89 -5.18 31.08
N ILE A 315 -3.33 -6.44 31.13
CA ILE A 315 -3.57 -7.16 32.39
C ILE A 315 -2.27 -7.29 33.19
N ARG A 316 -1.18 -7.77 32.58
CA ARG A 316 0.12 -7.91 33.28
C ARG A 316 0.69 -6.57 33.75
N ALA A 317 0.60 -5.53 32.92
CA ALA A 317 1.06 -4.19 33.31
C ALA A 317 0.25 -3.66 34.51
N ARG A 318 -1.07 -3.87 34.50
CA ARG A 318 -1.93 -3.53 35.65
C ARG A 318 -1.56 -4.36 36.88
N GLU A 319 -1.28 -5.65 36.75
CA GLU A 319 -0.87 -6.49 37.88
C GLU A 319 0.44 -5.99 38.50
N VAL A 320 1.45 -5.65 37.69
CA VAL A 320 2.70 -5.03 38.15
C VAL A 320 2.43 -3.73 38.91
N ASP A 321 1.58 -2.85 38.36
CA ASP A 321 1.21 -1.59 39.01
C ASP A 321 0.48 -1.82 40.35
N LEU A 322 -0.42 -2.79 40.40
CA LEU A 322 -1.18 -3.12 41.61
C LEU A 322 -0.26 -3.68 42.71
N TYR A 323 0.68 -4.55 42.37
CA TYR A 323 1.69 -5.01 43.32
C TYR A 323 2.62 -3.87 43.76
N GLY A 324 3.04 -2.99 42.85
CA GLY A 324 3.83 -1.79 43.17
C GLY A 324 3.13 -0.89 44.19
N ARG A 325 1.83 -0.63 44.00
CA ARG A 325 1.02 0.18 44.94
C ARG A 325 0.96 -0.44 46.34
N ILE A 326 0.91 -1.77 46.45
CA ILE A 326 0.91 -2.50 47.73
C ILE A 326 2.27 -2.35 48.42
N ILE A 327 3.37 -2.57 47.68
CA ILE A 327 4.75 -2.48 48.21
C ILE A 327 5.04 -1.08 48.75
N GLU A 328 4.65 -0.03 48.02
CA GLU A 328 4.87 1.36 48.40
C GLU A 328 3.98 1.82 49.57
N SER A 329 2.84 1.17 49.79
CA SER A 329 1.91 1.58 50.84
C SER A 329 2.41 1.16 52.23
N LYS A 330 2.34 2.10 53.18
CA LYS A 330 2.79 1.85 54.56
C LYS A 330 1.75 1.12 55.39
N THR A 331 0.48 1.23 55.01
CA THR A 331 -0.65 0.62 55.72
C THR A 331 -1.62 -0.04 54.75
N ARG A 332 -2.35 -1.06 55.23
CA ARG A 332 -3.43 -1.74 54.51
C ARG A 332 -4.45 -0.77 53.91
N ARG A 333 -4.91 0.20 54.72
CA ARG A 333 -5.90 1.21 54.30
C ARG A 333 -5.40 2.06 53.13
N GLN A 334 -4.13 2.44 53.13
CA GLN A 334 -3.53 3.22 52.05
C GLN A 334 -3.47 2.42 50.73
N ALA A 335 -3.25 1.11 50.78
CA ALA A 335 -3.29 0.24 49.61
C ALA A 335 -4.70 0.15 48.99
N PHE A 336 -5.73 0.05 49.85
CA PHE A 336 -7.14 0.10 49.44
C PHE A 336 -7.49 1.44 48.80
N GLU A 337 -7.07 2.56 49.38
CA GLU A 337 -7.30 3.91 48.84
C GLU A 337 -6.60 4.11 47.48
N ARG A 338 -5.46 3.42 47.25
CA ARG A 338 -4.76 3.40 45.95
C ARG A 338 -5.38 2.43 44.93
N GLY A 339 -6.48 1.76 45.27
CA GLY A 339 -7.22 0.88 44.36
C GLY A 339 -6.67 -0.54 44.22
N ALA A 340 -5.76 -0.98 45.11
CA ALA A 340 -5.19 -2.33 45.10
C ALA A 340 -5.99 -3.34 45.97
N GLY A 341 -7.25 -3.04 46.27
CA GLY A 341 -8.04 -3.82 47.24
C GLY A 341 -8.26 -5.28 46.84
N ALA A 342 -8.55 -5.56 45.57
CA ALA A 342 -8.82 -6.93 45.10
C ALA A 342 -7.58 -7.82 45.17
N THR A 343 -6.44 -7.36 44.64
CA THR A 343 -5.17 -8.08 44.68
C THR A 343 -4.65 -8.24 46.11
N LEU A 344 -4.88 -7.26 46.97
CA LEU A 344 -4.55 -7.35 48.39
C LEU A 344 -5.33 -8.48 49.09
N VAL A 345 -6.64 -8.60 48.83
CA VAL A 345 -7.47 -9.68 49.41
C VAL A 345 -7.01 -11.05 48.92
N GLU A 346 -6.61 -11.17 47.66
CA GLU A 346 -6.05 -12.42 47.11
C GLU A 346 -4.74 -12.81 47.82
N LEU A 347 -3.83 -11.86 48.04
CA LEU A 347 -2.58 -12.09 48.77
C LEU A 347 -2.84 -12.46 50.24
N GLU A 348 -3.78 -11.79 50.91
CA GLU A 348 -4.20 -12.12 52.27
C GLU A 348 -4.77 -13.54 52.34
N HIS A 349 -5.58 -13.94 51.36
CA HIS A 349 -6.15 -15.27 51.29
C HIS A 349 -5.09 -16.35 51.04
N GLU A 350 -4.10 -16.08 50.19
CA GLU A 350 -2.96 -16.98 49.96
C GLU A 350 -2.10 -17.16 51.22
N LEU A 351 -1.87 -16.08 51.98
CA LEU A 351 -1.19 -16.16 53.26
C LEU A 351 -2.01 -16.92 54.30
N ALA A 352 -3.31 -16.68 54.37
CA ALA A 352 -4.23 -17.37 55.29
C ALA A 352 -4.35 -18.88 54.99
N LYS A 353 -4.32 -19.28 53.71
CA LYS A 353 -4.26 -20.70 53.32
C LYS A 353 -2.98 -21.39 53.80
N ARG A 354 -1.87 -20.64 53.89
CA ARG A 354 -0.55 -21.17 54.24
C ARG A 354 -0.19 -21.00 55.72
N LYS A 355 -0.88 -20.12 56.46
CA LYS A 355 -0.67 -19.87 57.90
C LYS A 355 -1.95 -20.15 58.70
N ALA A 356 -1.89 -21.08 59.66
CA ALA A 356 -2.96 -21.34 60.63
C ALA A 356 -2.77 -20.59 61.98
N GLY A 357 -1.83 -19.64 62.07
CA GLY A 357 -1.50 -18.93 63.32
C GLY A 357 -1.60 -17.42 63.17
N ARG A 358 -2.31 -16.76 64.10
CA ARG A 358 -2.47 -15.29 64.17
C ARG A 358 -1.15 -14.65 64.55
N ALA A 359 -0.58 -13.83 63.66
CA ALA A 359 0.44 -12.86 64.02
C ALA A 359 -0.24 -11.49 64.25
N GLY A 360 0.47 -10.49 64.78
CA GLY A 360 -0.09 -9.14 64.88
C GLY A 360 -0.27 -8.47 63.51
N ASP A 361 -1.25 -7.57 63.37
CA ASP A 361 -1.62 -6.89 62.12
C ASP A 361 -0.44 -6.24 61.35
N VAL A 362 0.56 -5.72 62.07
CA VAL A 362 1.74 -5.07 61.47
C VAL A 362 2.67 -6.08 60.79
N ALA A 363 2.91 -7.23 61.43
CA ALA A 363 3.72 -8.30 60.86
C ALA A 363 2.99 -8.97 59.68
N GLU A 364 1.66 -9.12 59.78
CA GLU A 364 0.83 -9.61 58.67
C GLU A 364 0.91 -8.69 57.44
N TRP A 365 0.92 -7.37 57.64
CA TRP A 365 1.08 -6.41 56.55
C TRP A 365 2.46 -6.47 55.87
N GLU A 366 3.54 -6.62 56.65
CA GLU A 366 4.87 -6.84 56.10
C GLU A 366 4.97 -8.12 55.28
N HIS A 367 4.30 -9.19 55.71
CA HIS A 367 4.21 -10.43 54.94
C HIS A 367 3.47 -10.27 53.62
N VAL A 368 2.37 -9.51 53.59
CA VAL A 368 1.65 -9.19 52.34
C VAL A 368 2.54 -8.41 51.37
N ARG A 369 3.30 -7.43 51.85
CA ARG A 369 4.23 -6.65 51.01
C ARG A 369 5.36 -7.49 50.44
N GLN A 370 5.94 -8.39 51.23
CA GLN A 370 6.98 -9.32 50.77
C GLN A 370 6.44 -10.28 49.70
N LEU A 371 5.24 -10.82 49.89
CA LEU A 371 4.60 -11.67 48.88
C LEU A 371 4.31 -10.90 47.58
N ALA A 372 3.81 -9.66 47.69
CA ALA A 372 3.61 -8.77 46.54
C ALA A 372 4.93 -8.48 45.80
N GLN A 373 6.04 -8.29 46.52
CA GLN A 373 7.36 -8.08 45.92
C GLN A 373 7.85 -9.29 45.12
N ILE A 374 7.63 -10.51 45.63
CA ILE A 374 7.99 -11.75 44.94
C ILE A 374 7.19 -11.87 43.62
N LYS A 375 5.87 -11.67 43.69
CA LYS A 375 4.98 -11.71 42.52
C LYS A 375 5.24 -10.60 41.51
N MET A 376 5.50 -9.38 41.97
CA MET A 376 5.85 -8.28 41.08
C MET A 376 7.11 -8.60 40.27
N ARG A 377 8.13 -9.16 40.92
CA ARG A 377 9.38 -9.54 40.26
C ARG A 377 9.16 -10.62 39.19
N THR A 378 8.28 -11.60 39.43
CA THR A 378 7.96 -12.62 38.42
C THR A 378 7.20 -12.05 37.23
N GLU A 379 6.21 -11.18 37.46
CA GLU A 379 5.47 -10.54 36.36
C GLU A 379 6.39 -9.66 35.52
N LEU A 380 7.31 -8.92 36.15
CA LEU A 380 8.31 -8.12 35.44
C LEU A 380 9.24 -8.97 34.60
N GLU A 381 9.75 -10.09 35.13
CA GLU A 381 10.60 -11.03 34.39
C GLU A 381 9.86 -11.60 33.16
N VAL A 382 8.60 -12.04 33.32
CA VAL A 382 7.78 -12.55 32.22
C VAL A 382 7.45 -11.45 31.19
N ALA A 383 7.15 -10.24 31.65
CA ALA A 383 6.84 -9.10 30.79
C ALA A 383 8.05 -8.65 29.96
N GLN A 384 9.24 -8.62 30.57
CA GLN A 384 10.49 -8.29 29.87
C GLN A 384 10.80 -9.30 28.76
N GLN A 385 10.67 -10.60 29.04
CA GLN A 385 10.88 -11.66 28.06
C GLN A 385 9.88 -11.57 26.91
N ALA A 386 8.58 -11.38 27.21
CA ALA A 386 7.54 -11.24 26.18
C ALA A 386 7.75 -9.97 25.32
N ALA A 387 8.19 -8.85 25.91
CA ALA A 387 8.45 -7.62 25.18
C ALA A 387 9.62 -7.75 24.21
N GLN A 388 10.69 -8.46 24.59
CA GLN A 388 11.82 -8.74 23.70
C GLN A 388 11.39 -9.60 22.51
N GLU A 389 10.64 -10.68 22.76
CA GLU A 389 10.12 -11.57 21.71
C GLU A 389 9.27 -10.79 20.69
N GLN A 390 8.37 -9.93 21.17
CA GLN A 390 7.54 -9.11 20.29
C GLN A 390 8.33 -8.11 19.46
N ARG A 391 9.38 -7.49 20.03
CA ARG A 391 10.25 -6.58 19.27
C ARG A 391 10.96 -7.31 18.14
N GLN A 392 11.47 -8.51 18.38
CA GLN A 392 12.14 -9.33 17.36
C GLN A 392 11.15 -9.71 16.24
N LEU A 393 9.98 -10.21 16.60
CA LEU A 393 8.93 -10.57 15.64
C LEU A 393 8.44 -9.35 14.83
N ALA A 394 8.29 -8.19 15.47
CA ALA A 394 7.92 -6.95 14.79
C ALA A 394 8.99 -6.51 13.78
N GLN A 395 10.27 -6.62 14.13
CA GLN A 395 11.37 -6.34 13.20
C GLN A 395 11.37 -7.29 12.00
N GLN A 396 11.15 -8.58 12.22
CA GLN A 396 11.04 -9.57 11.14
C GLN A 396 9.87 -9.25 10.21
N ARG A 397 8.67 -9.03 10.75
CA ARG A 397 7.47 -8.67 9.98
C ARG A 397 7.66 -7.39 9.19
N PHE A 398 8.22 -6.35 9.81
CA PHE A 398 8.48 -5.09 9.13
C PHE A 398 9.44 -5.25 7.95
N SER A 399 10.54 -5.98 8.16
CA SER A 399 11.51 -6.26 7.09
C SER A 399 10.90 -7.05 5.92
N HIS A 400 9.97 -7.97 6.24
CA HIS A 400 9.26 -8.76 5.26
C HIS A 400 8.21 -7.94 4.50
N GLN A 401 7.43 -7.12 5.20
CA GLN A 401 6.47 -6.19 4.60
C GLN A 401 7.16 -5.20 3.65
N LEU A 402 8.32 -4.67 4.04
CA LEU A 402 9.12 -3.81 3.18
C LEU A 402 9.55 -4.53 1.89
N HIS A 403 9.94 -5.80 1.99
CA HIS A 403 10.30 -6.61 0.82
C HIS A 403 9.10 -6.87 -0.10
N LEU A 404 7.92 -7.18 0.45
CA LEU A 404 6.68 -7.32 -0.33
C LEU A 404 6.34 -6.04 -1.09
N GLN A 405 6.47 -4.87 -0.45
CA GLN A 405 6.27 -3.57 -1.10
C GLN A 405 7.29 -3.34 -2.23
N GLN A 406 8.55 -3.75 -2.05
CA GLN A 406 9.55 -3.68 -3.11
C GLN A 406 9.18 -4.56 -4.30
N ILE A 407 8.71 -5.80 -4.08
CA ILE A 407 8.24 -6.69 -5.15
C ILE A 407 7.06 -6.04 -5.87
N GLN A 408 6.07 -5.50 -5.15
CA GLN A 408 4.92 -4.82 -5.76
C GLN A 408 5.35 -3.62 -6.63
N ASN A 409 6.29 -2.81 -6.14
CA ASN A 409 6.85 -1.71 -6.92
C ASN A 409 7.58 -2.19 -8.17
N GLN A 410 8.33 -3.30 -8.08
CA GLN A 410 9.00 -3.92 -9.22
C GLN A 410 8.00 -4.52 -10.22
N VAL A 411 6.88 -5.07 -9.76
CA VAL A 411 5.78 -5.55 -10.64
C VAL A 411 5.16 -4.38 -11.38
N ALA A 412 4.86 -3.28 -10.68
CA ALA A 412 4.34 -2.06 -11.31
C ALA A 412 5.33 -1.52 -12.36
N GLN A 413 6.62 -1.48 -12.06
CA GLN A 413 7.66 -1.10 -13.04
C GLN A 413 7.75 -2.09 -14.21
N ALA A 414 7.65 -3.39 -13.96
CA ALA A 414 7.71 -4.41 -15.02
C ALA A 414 6.52 -4.29 -15.98
N LEU A 415 5.34 -3.88 -15.50
CA LEU A 415 4.17 -3.63 -16.35
C LEU A 415 4.38 -2.45 -17.31
N THR A 416 5.27 -1.52 -16.98
CA THR A 416 5.63 -0.38 -17.86
C THR A 416 6.65 -0.72 -18.95
N ILE A 417 7.22 -1.95 -18.93
CA ILE A 417 8.18 -2.39 -19.95
C ILE A 417 7.47 -2.61 -21.29
N GLU A 418 7.99 -1.97 -22.33
CA GLU A 418 7.40 -1.95 -23.67
C GLU A 418 7.61 -3.27 -24.43
N ASP A 419 8.77 -3.92 -24.27
CA ASP A 419 9.05 -5.23 -24.87
C ASP A 419 8.25 -6.34 -24.18
N GLU A 420 7.36 -7.00 -24.91
CA GLU A 420 6.50 -8.05 -24.39
C GLU A 420 7.27 -9.28 -23.90
N ALA A 421 8.33 -9.68 -24.61
CA ALA A 421 9.13 -10.85 -24.23
C ALA A 421 9.88 -10.55 -22.93
N HIS A 422 10.44 -9.36 -22.83
CA HIS A 422 11.13 -8.89 -21.63
C HIS A 422 10.17 -8.73 -20.44
N ARG A 423 9.00 -8.11 -20.65
CA ARG A 423 7.92 -7.97 -19.65
C ARG A 423 7.44 -9.33 -19.13
N ARG A 424 7.20 -10.30 -20.03
CA ARG A 424 6.77 -11.66 -19.63
C ARG A 424 7.83 -12.38 -18.81
N ALA A 425 9.11 -12.30 -19.22
CA ALA A 425 10.22 -12.89 -18.47
C ALA A 425 10.36 -12.26 -17.07
N GLN A 426 10.24 -10.94 -16.98
CA GLN A 426 10.34 -10.22 -15.71
C GLN A 426 9.16 -10.48 -14.78
N LEU A 427 7.93 -10.56 -15.30
CA LEU A 427 6.74 -10.91 -14.51
C LEU A 427 6.79 -12.36 -14.00
N VAL A 428 7.30 -13.31 -14.80
CA VAL A 428 7.47 -14.71 -14.33
C VAL A 428 8.46 -14.78 -13.17
N ARG A 429 9.58 -14.04 -13.26
CA ARG A 429 10.54 -13.93 -12.15
C ARG A 429 9.91 -13.29 -10.91
N LEU A 430 9.19 -12.19 -11.08
CA LEU A 430 8.57 -11.50 -9.94
C LEU A 430 7.49 -12.35 -9.26
N ARG A 431 6.75 -13.19 -10.01
CA ARG A 431 5.84 -14.19 -9.43
C ARG A 431 6.58 -15.27 -8.65
N GLN A 432 7.78 -15.67 -9.08
CA GLN A 432 8.61 -16.60 -8.31
C GLN A 432 9.07 -15.96 -7.00
N SER A 433 9.54 -14.71 -7.02
CA SER A 433 9.90 -13.99 -5.79
C SER A 433 8.70 -13.77 -4.86
N GLU A 434 7.52 -13.51 -5.41
CA GLU A 434 6.28 -13.38 -4.63
C GLU A 434 5.89 -14.71 -3.97
N ALA A 435 5.99 -15.83 -4.70
CA ALA A 435 5.73 -17.16 -4.13
C ALA A 435 6.74 -17.55 -3.05
N GLU A 436 8.02 -17.18 -3.21
CA GLU A 436 9.05 -17.34 -2.18
C GLU A 436 8.74 -16.48 -0.95
N ALA A 437 8.34 -15.23 -1.14
CA ALA A 437 7.94 -14.33 -0.05
C ALA A 437 6.74 -14.88 0.72
N GLN A 438 5.70 -15.38 0.05
CA GLN A 438 4.53 -16.01 0.68
C GLN A 438 4.91 -17.26 1.49
N ARG A 439 5.85 -18.09 1.00
CA ARG A 439 6.35 -19.24 1.78
C ARG A 439 7.06 -18.78 3.05
N ARG A 440 7.84 -17.71 2.96
CA ARG A 440 8.51 -17.12 4.14
C ARG A 440 7.52 -16.53 5.12
N GLU A 441 6.43 -15.92 4.66
CA GLU A 441 5.36 -15.45 5.54
C GLU A 441 4.76 -16.60 6.35
N ALA A 442 4.47 -17.73 5.71
CA ALA A 442 3.97 -18.93 6.39
C ALA A 442 4.99 -19.51 7.40
N GLU A 443 6.29 -19.46 7.08
CA GLU A 443 7.35 -19.85 8.01
C GLU A 443 7.43 -18.92 9.23
N LEU A 444 7.35 -17.60 9.03
CA LEU A 444 7.31 -16.61 10.10
C LEU A 444 6.09 -16.80 11.01
N GLU A 445 4.93 -17.14 10.44
CA GLU A 445 3.75 -17.50 11.23
C GLU A 445 3.98 -18.76 12.06
N ALA A 446 4.56 -19.81 11.47
CA ALA A 446 4.89 -21.06 12.17
C ALA A 446 5.91 -20.83 13.31
N GLU A 447 6.91 -19.98 13.09
CA GLU A 447 7.87 -19.55 14.11
C GLU A 447 7.19 -18.74 15.22
N HIS A 448 6.25 -17.85 14.87
CA HIS A 448 5.45 -17.12 15.83
C HIS A 448 4.62 -18.05 16.72
N TYR A 449 4.01 -19.10 16.16
CA TYR A 449 3.31 -20.11 16.96
C TYR A 449 4.24 -20.84 17.93
N LYS A 450 5.45 -21.24 17.48
CA LYS A 450 6.46 -21.85 18.34
C LYS A 450 6.92 -20.89 19.44
N ALA A 451 7.15 -19.62 19.12
CA ALA A 451 7.53 -18.59 20.06
C ALA A 451 6.46 -18.38 21.14
N ARG A 452 5.17 -18.34 20.77
CA ARG A 452 4.06 -18.28 21.75
C ARG A 452 4.08 -19.47 22.70
N PHE A 453 4.33 -20.68 22.21
CA PHE A 453 4.42 -21.87 23.06
C PHE A 453 5.62 -21.79 24.02
N HIS A 454 6.78 -21.34 23.53
CA HIS A 454 7.96 -21.10 24.37
C HIS A 454 7.70 -20.01 25.42
N GLY A 455 6.98 -18.94 25.07
CA GLY A 455 6.57 -17.90 26.02
C GLY A 455 5.69 -18.43 27.15
N VAL A 456 4.77 -19.37 26.85
CA VAL A 456 3.98 -20.05 27.89
C VAL A 456 4.84 -20.96 28.77
N ALA A 457 5.79 -21.70 28.18
CA ALA A 457 6.71 -22.53 28.95
C ALA A 457 7.59 -21.70 29.91
N LEU A 458 8.05 -20.53 29.47
CA LEU A 458 8.81 -19.59 30.29
C LEU A 458 7.97 -18.97 31.39
N ALA A 459 6.71 -18.59 31.11
CA ALA A 459 5.79 -18.13 32.14
C ALA A 459 5.59 -19.22 33.21
N ASN A 460 5.43 -20.49 32.81
CA ASN A 460 5.33 -21.60 33.75
C ASN A 460 6.61 -21.82 34.56
N ALA A 461 7.79 -21.67 33.95
CA ALA A 461 9.06 -21.75 34.66
C ALA A 461 9.22 -20.59 35.66
N ALA A 462 8.83 -19.37 35.29
CA ALA A 462 8.82 -18.22 36.18
C ALA A 462 7.86 -18.41 37.37
N ARG A 463 6.68 -19.01 37.15
CA ARG A 463 5.74 -19.39 38.22
C ARG A 463 6.29 -20.49 39.14
N LYS A 464 7.06 -21.44 38.62
CA LYS A 464 7.77 -22.41 39.48
C LYS A 464 8.80 -21.70 40.36
N ARG A 465 9.59 -20.79 39.79
CA ARG A 465 10.55 -19.99 40.56
C ARG A 465 9.88 -19.04 41.55
N GLU A 466 8.68 -18.54 41.25
CA GLU A 466 7.83 -17.82 42.20
C GLU A 466 7.54 -18.67 43.43
N ALA A 467 7.06 -19.90 43.22
CA ALA A 467 6.72 -20.81 44.30
C ALA A 467 7.93 -21.15 45.16
N GLU A 468 9.09 -21.40 44.55
CA GLU A 468 10.36 -21.63 45.25
C GLU A 468 10.78 -20.41 46.09
N ARG A 469 10.69 -19.19 45.54
CA ARG A 469 10.98 -17.95 46.29
C ARG A 469 10.07 -17.78 47.49
N VAL A 470 8.79 -18.13 47.36
CA VAL A 470 7.85 -18.06 48.49
C VAL A 470 8.19 -19.11 49.54
N GLN A 471 8.61 -20.32 49.15
CA GLN A 471 9.09 -21.35 50.10
C GLN A 471 10.36 -20.90 50.82
N GLU A 472 11.35 -20.40 50.08
CA GLU A 472 12.61 -19.86 50.62
C GLU A 472 12.36 -18.73 51.64
N TRP A 473 11.41 -17.84 51.34
CA TRP A 473 10.98 -16.80 52.27
C TRP A 473 10.28 -17.38 53.51
N GLN A 474 9.47 -18.42 53.37
CA GLN A 474 8.83 -19.09 54.50
C GLN A 474 9.86 -19.77 55.41
N ASP A 475 10.88 -20.41 54.85
CA ASP A 475 11.96 -21.03 55.63
C ASP A 475 12.75 -19.98 56.42
N GLN A 476 13.01 -18.81 55.83
CA GLN A 476 13.61 -17.68 56.55
C GLN A 476 12.73 -17.21 57.72
N GLN A 477 11.41 -17.16 57.54
CA GLN A 477 10.48 -16.79 58.59
C GLN A 477 10.49 -17.82 59.73
N GLN A 478 10.59 -19.11 59.42
CA GLN A 478 10.69 -20.16 60.43
C GLN A 478 11.99 -20.05 61.25
N LEU A 479 13.13 -19.82 60.60
CA LEU A 479 14.40 -19.60 61.30
C LEU A 479 14.36 -18.32 62.15
N ALA A 480 13.80 -17.23 61.63
CA ALA A 480 13.64 -15.99 62.37
C ALA A 480 12.76 -16.19 63.62
N HIS A 481 11.67 -16.95 63.49
CA HIS A 481 10.80 -17.29 64.62
C HIS A 481 11.50 -18.16 65.66
N GLN A 482 12.27 -19.18 65.24
CA GLN A 482 13.07 -20.02 66.14
C GLN A 482 14.10 -19.19 66.91
N ARG A 483 14.74 -18.22 66.24
CA ARG A 483 15.68 -17.29 66.87
C ARG A 483 15.01 -16.39 67.91
N GLU A 484 13.80 -15.89 67.61
CA GLU A 484 13.02 -15.10 68.56
C GLU A 484 12.57 -15.91 69.77
N LEU A 485 12.14 -17.17 69.57
CA LEU A 485 11.79 -18.08 70.66
C LEU A 485 12.97 -18.32 71.60
N LEU A 486 14.16 -18.62 71.06
CA LEU A 486 15.37 -18.79 71.86
C LEU A 486 15.78 -17.51 72.61
N ARG A 487 15.58 -16.33 72.02
CA ARG A 487 15.79 -15.04 72.71
C ARG A 487 14.77 -14.81 73.81
N ALA A 488 13.50 -15.16 73.59
CA ALA A 488 12.44 -15.02 74.58
C ALA A 488 12.65 -15.99 75.76
N GLU A 489 13.14 -17.20 75.50
CA GLU A 489 13.56 -18.15 76.54
C GLU A 489 14.72 -17.57 77.37
N ALA A 490 15.75 -16.98 76.73
CA ALA A 490 16.85 -16.34 77.43
C ALA A 490 16.40 -15.15 78.32
N VAL A 491 15.40 -14.38 77.89
CA VAL A 491 14.81 -13.29 78.69
C VAL A 491 14.05 -13.85 79.90
N LYS A 492 13.25 -14.91 79.72
CA LYS A 492 12.55 -15.59 80.83
C LYS A 492 13.54 -16.18 81.84
N ASP A 493 14.64 -16.75 81.38
CA ASP A 493 15.70 -17.25 82.24
C ASP A 493 16.37 -16.11 83.05
N ALA A 494 16.55 -14.94 82.43
CA ALA A 494 17.05 -13.74 83.12
C ALA A 494 16.04 -13.18 84.15
N GLU A 495 14.75 -13.14 83.84
CA GLU A 495 13.68 -12.74 84.77
C GLU A 495 13.58 -13.69 85.97
N ASN A 496 13.64 -15.00 85.71
CA ASN A 496 13.68 -16.02 86.77
C ASN A 496 14.91 -15.83 87.69
N ASN A 497 16.07 -15.42 87.15
CA ASN A 497 17.25 -15.11 87.96
C ASN A 497 17.04 -13.91 88.89
N VAL A 498 16.33 -12.87 88.42
CA VAL A 498 15.99 -11.70 89.27
C VAL A 498 15.03 -12.11 90.39
N GLN A 499 14.00 -12.90 90.09
CA GLN A 499 13.07 -13.40 91.10
C GLN A 499 13.75 -14.26 92.16
N VAL A 500 14.70 -15.13 91.76
CA VAL A 500 15.51 -15.93 92.71
C VAL A 500 16.37 -15.02 93.60
N ALA A 501 16.96 -13.95 93.04
CA ALA A 501 17.74 -12.97 93.82
C ALA A 501 16.86 -12.16 94.81
N GLU A 502 15.62 -11.85 94.44
CA GLU A 502 14.66 -11.21 95.35
C GLU A 502 14.23 -12.14 96.50
N VAL A 503 14.03 -13.43 96.22
CA VAL A 503 13.71 -14.44 97.24
C VAL A 503 14.88 -14.64 98.21
N SER A 504 16.13 -14.67 97.71
CA SER A 504 17.31 -14.75 98.59
C SER A 504 17.44 -13.52 99.48
N GLN A 505 17.13 -12.32 98.98
CA GLN A 505 17.11 -11.09 99.80
C GLN A 505 16.01 -11.13 100.88
N LYS A 506 14.82 -11.65 100.57
CA LYS A 506 13.74 -11.83 101.57
C LYS A 506 14.13 -12.83 102.65
N LEU A 507 14.84 -13.90 102.31
CA LEU A 507 15.40 -14.84 103.28
C LEU A 507 16.48 -14.19 104.16
N GLU A 508 17.31 -13.31 103.60
CA GLU A 508 18.27 -12.50 104.37
C GLU A 508 17.59 -11.47 105.30
N GLN A 509 16.40 -10.98 104.94
CA GLN A 509 15.59 -10.15 105.83
C GLN A 509 14.99 -10.99 106.97
N LEU A 510 14.45 -12.18 106.68
CA LEU A 510 13.95 -13.11 107.70
C LEU A 510 15.06 -13.59 108.66
N ARG A 511 16.33 -13.68 108.20
CA ARG A 511 17.50 -13.89 109.06
C ARG A 511 17.65 -12.81 110.14
N ARG A 512 17.27 -11.56 109.85
CA ARG A 512 17.38 -10.43 110.79
C ARG A 512 16.28 -10.48 111.86
N ASP A 513 15.19 -11.19 111.60
CA ASP A 513 14.01 -11.26 112.49
C ASP A 513 14.06 -12.43 113.49
N GLY A 514 15.08 -13.29 113.43
CA GLY A 514 15.53 -14.15 114.53
C GLY A 514 14.61 -15.31 114.96
N ALA A 515 14.83 -16.51 114.40
CA ALA A 515 14.46 -17.79 115.03
C ALA A 515 15.24 -19.01 114.47
N ALA A 516 15.72 -19.88 115.38
CA ALA A 516 16.23 -21.26 115.20
C ALA A 516 17.47 -21.50 114.29
N ALA A 517 18.67 -21.41 114.86
CA ALA A 517 19.97 -21.53 114.18
C ALA A 517 20.29 -22.91 113.54
N ASP A 518 19.81 -24.02 114.10
CA ASP A 518 20.23 -25.37 113.66
C ASP A 518 19.47 -25.87 112.42
N ALA A 519 18.17 -25.55 112.31
CA ALA A 519 17.40 -25.81 111.09
C ALA A 519 17.95 -24.97 109.93
N LEU A 520 18.30 -23.70 110.20
CA LEU A 520 18.90 -22.80 109.21
C LEU A 520 20.21 -23.33 108.64
N ALA A 521 21.10 -23.95 109.44
CA ALA A 521 22.36 -24.51 108.94
C ALA A 521 22.17 -25.71 107.99
N GLN A 522 21.18 -26.56 108.25
CA GLN A 522 20.85 -27.68 107.35
C GLN A 522 20.19 -27.18 106.06
N TYR A 523 19.30 -26.20 106.16
CA TYR A 523 18.75 -25.51 104.99
C TYR A 523 19.82 -24.78 104.19
N GLU A 524 20.82 -24.16 104.83
CA GLU A 524 21.95 -23.52 104.13
C GLU A 524 22.82 -24.52 103.38
N LYS A 525 23.07 -25.69 103.95
CA LYS A 525 23.83 -26.74 103.25
C LYS A 525 23.07 -27.24 102.03
N LEU A 526 21.76 -27.47 102.15
CA LEU A 526 20.89 -27.86 101.04
C LEU A 526 20.79 -26.76 99.99
N LEU A 527 20.66 -25.50 100.40
CA LEU A 527 20.62 -24.36 99.49
C LEU A 527 21.95 -24.20 98.74
N ARG A 528 23.10 -24.33 99.39
CA ARG A 528 24.41 -24.28 98.71
C ARG A 528 24.58 -25.40 97.69
N THR A 529 24.09 -26.60 97.98
CA THR A 529 24.11 -27.70 96.99
C THR A 529 23.14 -27.44 95.84
N ILE A 530 21.94 -26.94 96.12
CA ILE A 530 20.94 -26.58 95.10
C ILE A 530 21.42 -25.39 94.26
N GLU A 531 22.12 -24.42 94.86
CA GLU A 531 22.72 -23.28 94.18
C GLU A 531 23.90 -23.69 93.32
N ALA A 532 24.78 -24.58 93.81
CA ALA A 532 25.90 -25.10 93.03
C ALA A 532 25.42 -25.93 91.83
N ASP A 533 24.47 -26.84 92.05
CA ASP A 533 23.83 -27.63 91.00
C ASP A 533 23.05 -26.71 90.03
N GLY A 534 22.35 -25.71 90.56
CA GLY A 534 21.64 -24.72 89.76
C GLY A 534 22.56 -23.79 88.96
N VAL A 535 23.76 -23.46 89.45
CA VAL A 535 24.78 -22.72 88.70
C VAL A 535 25.36 -23.59 87.59
N GLN A 536 25.70 -24.84 87.86
CA GLN A 536 26.19 -25.76 86.82
C GLN A 536 25.14 -26.07 85.76
N GLN A 537 23.88 -26.30 86.15
CA GLN A 537 22.77 -26.52 85.24
C GLN A 537 22.53 -25.29 84.35
N ARG A 538 22.54 -24.08 84.91
CA ARG A 538 22.41 -22.83 84.13
C ARG A 538 23.59 -22.60 83.19
N GLN A 539 24.82 -22.87 83.62
CA GLN A 539 25.99 -22.78 82.73
C GLN A 539 25.88 -23.76 81.57
N SER A 540 25.43 -25.00 81.82
CA SER A 540 25.19 -25.98 80.76
C SER A 540 24.07 -25.56 79.80
N GLN A 541 22.96 -25.03 80.33
CA GLN A 541 21.83 -24.51 79.53
C GLN A 541 22.24 -23.29 78.69
N ALA A 542 23.00 -22.36 79.27
CA ALA A 542 23.50 -21.18 78.55
C ALA A 542 24.46 -21.57 77.42
N LEU A 543 25.31 -22.59 77.61
CA LEU A 543 26.18 -23.12 76.55
C LEU A 543 25.36 -23.79 75.44
N VAL A 544 24.33 -24.57 75.78
CA VAL A 544 23.43 -25.21 74.80
C VAL A 544 22.63 -24.16 74.02
N GLN A 545 22.07 -23.15 74.68
CA GLN A 545 21.35 -22.05 74.03
C GLN A 545 22.27 -21.25 73.10
N ARG A 546 23.51 -20.97 73.53
CA ARG A 546 24.50 -20.28 72.70
C ARG A 546 24.88 -21.11 71.47
N ALA A 547 25.12 -22.41 71.65
CA ALA A 547 25.37 -23.31 70.53
C ALA A 547 24.18 -23.40 69.56
N ALA A 548 22.95 -23.38 70.06
CA ALA A 548 21.75 -23.36 69.23
C ALA A 548 21.61 -22.05 68.43
N LEU A 549 21.90 -20.89 69.04
CA LEU A 549 21.92 -19.60 68.33
C LEU A 549 23.02 -19.56 67.25
N ASP A 550 24.20 -20.09 67.54
CA ASP A 550 25.30 -20.18 66.58
C ASP A 550 24.94 -21.12 65.42
N GLN A 551 24.27 -22.24 65.69
CA GLN A 551 23.76 -23.15 64.65
C GLN A 551 22.72 -22.47 63.74
N LEU A 552 21.74 -21.76 64.32
CA LEU A 552 20.75 -20.99 63.54
C LEU A 552 21.42 -19.92 62.67
N ALA A 553 22.43 -19.22 63.19
CA ALA A 553 23.16 -18.23 62.41
C ALA A 553 23.90 -18.86 61.20
N VAL A 554 24.47 -20.06 61.37
CA VAL A 554 25.09 -20.82 60.27
C VAL A 554 24.05 -21.27 59.24
N ASP A 555 22.89 -21.75 59.69
CA ASP A 555 21.83 -22.20 58.78
C ASP A 555 21.17 -21.03 58.02
N GLU A 556 21.00 -19.86 58.66
CA GLU A 556 20.60 -18.61 58.00
C GLU A 556 21.59 -18.23 56.89
N GLN A 557 22.90 -18.30 57.15
CA GLN A 557 23.94 -18.01 56.16
C GLN A 557 23.91 -19.01 55.00
N ARG A 558 23.73 -20.31 55.29
CA ARG A 558 23.63 -21.36 54.26
C ARG A 558 22.42 -21.15 53.37
N LEU A 559 21.26 -20.85 53.94
CA LEU A 559 20.05 -20.56 53.15
C LEU A 559 20.25 -19.31 52.29
N ALA A 560 20.83 -18.24 52.84
CA ALA A 560 21.10 -17.02 52.09
C ALA A 560 22.06 -17.25 50.91
N LEU A 561 23.08 -18.11 51.08
CA LEU A 561 23.98 -18.49 49.99
C LEU A 561 23.25 -19.31 48.91
N LYS A 562 22.48 -20.32 49.30
CA LYS A 562 21.67 -21.13 48.35
C LYS A 562 20.70 -20.28 47.53
N GLN A 563 20.05 -19.30 48.16
CA GLN A 563 19.16 -18.36 47.46
C GLN A 563 19.91 -17.54 46.41
N ARG A 564 21.08 -17.00 46.76
CA ARG A 564 21.91 -16.25 45.79
C ARG A 564 22.38 -17.13 44.65
N GLU A 565 22.74 -18.39 44.92
CA GLU A 565 23.11 -19.35 43.88
C GLU A 565 21.93 -19.64 42.95
N HIS A 566 20.75 -19.94 43.47
CA HIS A 566 19.54 -20.16 42.67
C HIS A 566 19.14 -18.94 41.85
N GLU A 567 19.24 -17.73 42.42
CA GLU A 567 18.99 -16.49 41.67
C GLU A 567 20.02 -16.27 40.56
N ALA A 568 21.30 -16.53 40.83
CA ALA A 568 22.36 -16.41 39.84
C ALA A 568 22.25 -17.47 38.74
N ASP A 569 21.83 -18.69 39.06
CA ASP A 569 21.54 -19.75 38.08
C ASP A 569 20.36 -19.37 37.19
N TRP A 570 19.27 -18.87 37.79
CA TRP A 570 18.09 -18.40 37.05
C TRP A 570 18.42 -17.23 36.12
N GLN A 571 19.16 -16.22 36.60
CA GLN A 571 19.59 -15.09 35.78
C GLN A 571 20.51 -15.53 34.64
N ARG A 572 21.45 -16.46 34.90
CA ARG A 572 22.29 -17.04 33.84
C ARG A 572 21.46 -17.83 32.82
N ALA A 573 20.43 -18.54 33.26
CA ALA A 573 19.53 -19.25 32.35
C ALA A 573 18.75 -18.27 31.46
N LEU A 574 18.19 -17.19 32.04
CA LEU A 574 17.52 -16.15 31.28
C LEU A 574 18.45 -15.49 30.25
N GLN A 575 19.66 -15.08 30.67
CA GLN A 575 20.65 -14.50 29.76
C GLN A 575 21.08 -15.44 28.64
N LYS A 576 21.22 -16.75 28.94
CA LYS A 576 21.51 -17.75 27.89
C LYS A 576 20.38 -17.83 26.87
N MET A 577 19.13 -17.86 27.32
CA MET A 577 17.96 -17.88 26.43
C MET A 577 17.89 -16.61 25.57
N GLU A 578 18.16 -15.44 26.15
CA GLU A 578 18.25 -14.17 25.42
C GLU A 578 19.35 -14.22 24.36
N HIS A 579 20.54 -14.68 24.74
CA HIS A 579 21.67 -14.80 23.83
C HIS A 579 21.40 -15.79 22.69
N GLU A 580 20.81 -16.96 22.99
CA GLU A 580 20.41 -17.94 21.98
C GLU A 580 19.42 -17.35 20.97
N ARG A 581 18.47 -16.53 21.43
CA ARG A 581 17.54 -15.82 20.54
C ARG A 581 18.23 -14.76 19.69
N GLU A 582 19.11 -13.96 20.28
CA GLU A 582 19.88 -12.97 19.54
C GLU A 582 20.74 -13.62 18.47
N LEU A 583 21.38 -14.75 18.78
CA LEU A 583 22.14 -15.53 17.81
C LEU A 583 21.25 -16.10 16.71
N ASN A 584 20.08 -16.65 17.04
CA ASN A 584 19.13 -17.16 16.05
C ASN A 584 18.61 -16.03 15.16
N PHE A 585 18.30 -14.87 15.73
CA PHE A 585 17.90 -13.68 14.96
C PHE A 585 19.04 -13.16 14.09
N ALA A 586 20.27 -13.12 14.57
CA ALA A 586 21.44 -12.70 13.78
C ALA A 586 21.71 -13.66 12.63
N ARG A 587 21.58 -14.98 12.86
CA ARG A 587 21.65 -16.00 11.80
C ARG A 587 20.56 -15.80 10.78
N TRP A 588 19.31 -15.70 11.22
CA TRP A 588 18.16 -15.44 10.35
C TRP A 588 18.37 -14.17 9.52
N LYS A 589 18.81 -13.07 10.14
CA LYS A 589 19.06 -11.81 9.45
C LYS A 589 20.15 -11.98 8.40
N GLY A 590 21.24 -12.66 8.73
CA GLY A 590 22.30 -12.99 7.78
C GLY A 590 21.79 -13.83 6.61
N GLU A 591 21.03 -14.89 6.88
CA GLU A 591 20.41 -15.74 5.85
C GLU A 591 19.46 -14.93 4.96
N TYR A 592 18.65 -14.06 5.55
CA TYR A 592 17.73 -13.19 4.83
C TYR A 592 18.46 -12.16 3.95
N ASP A 593 19.49 -11.50 4.49
CA ASP A 593 20.32 -10.56 3.74
C ASP A 593 21.05 -11.27 2.59
N THR A 594 21.51 -12.52 2.79
CA THR A 594 22.10 -13.31 1.69
C THR A 594 21.09 -13.69 0.62
N LEU A 595 19.85 -14.02 1.00
CA LEU A 595 18.78 -14.33 0.06
C LEU A 595 18.43 -13.10 -0.79
N LEU A 596 18.29 -11.94 -0.14
CA LEU A 596 18.09 -10.67 -0.82
C LEU A 596 19.25 -10.33 -1.76
N ALA A 597 20.50 -10.53 -1.32
CA ALA A 597 21.68 -10.31 -2.16
C ALA A 597 21.73 -11.27 -3.37
N GLN A 598 21.34 -12.53 -3.20
CA GLN A 598 21.25 -13.50 -4.30
C GLN A 598 20.19 -13.09 -5.31
N GLN A 599 19.01 -12.65 -4.86
CA GLN A 599 17.96 -12.15 -5.74
C GLN A 599 18.41 -10.88 -6.49
N ALA A 600 19.07 -9.94 -5.79
CA ALA A 600 19.62 -8.73 -6.40
C ALA A 600 20.70 -9.07 -7.44
N HIS A 601 21.62 -9.97 -7.12
CA HIS A 601 22.66 -10.40 -8.04
C HIS A 601 22.08 -11.13 -9.27
N ALA A 602 21.09 -12.00 -9.08
CA ALA A 602 20.37 -12.61 -10.19
C ALA A 602 19.63 -11.57 -11.06
N ALA A 603 19.15 -10.48 -10.46
CA ALA A 603 18.58 -9.34 -11.16
C ALA A 603 19.63 -8.59 -12.01
N GLU A 604 20.81 -8.33 -11.44
CA GLU A 604 21.93 -7.70 -12.15
C GLU A 604 22.44 -8.56 -13.31
N LEU A 605 22.65 -9.86 -13.09
CA LEU A 605 23.09 -10.78 -14.16
C LEU A 605 22.11 -10.79 -15.34
N ALA A 606 20.81 -10.81 -15.06
CA ALA A 606 19.80 -10.74 -16.12
C ALA A 606 19.83 -9.39 -16.85
N ARG A 607 20.02 -8.27 -16.13
CA ARG A 607 20.19 -6.95 -16.78
C ARG A 607 21.37 -6.94 -17.72
N ILE A 608 22.51 -7.48 -17.28
CA ILE A 608 23.71 -7.61 -18.12
C ILE A 608 23.42 -8.47 -19.36
N ASP A 609 22.72 -9.60 -19.21
CA ASP A 609 22.35 -10.45 -20.34
C ASP A 609 21.43 -9.72 -21.34
N ILE A 610 20.48 -8.94 -20.84
CA ILE A 610 19.57 -8.12 -21.67
C ILE A 610 20.36 -7.03 -22.41
N GLU A 611 21.23 -6.29 -21.72
CA GLU A 611 22.10 -5.29 -22.34
C GLU A 611 23.03 -5.92 -23.39
N ARG A 612 23.50 -7.15 -23.14
CA ARG A 612 24.29 -7.91 -24.10
C ARG A 612 23.48 -8.26 -25.35
N ILE A 613 22.24 -8.70 -25.21
CA ILE A 613 21.35 -9.00 -26.34
C ILE A 613 21.05 -7.72 -27.14
N ALA A 614 20.77 -6.61 -26.44
CA ALA A 614 20.49 -5.32 -27.09
C ALA A 614 21.72 -4.78 -27.86
N THR A 615 22.91 -4.86 -27.27
CA THR A 615 24.17 -4.46 -27.93
C THR A 615 24.46 -5.34 -29.15
N ILE A 616 24.23 -6.66 -29.08
CA ILE A 616 24.35 -7.55 -30.25
C ILE A 616 23.30 -7.19 -31.32
N GLY A 617 22.08 -6.83 -30.92
CA GLY A 617 21.03 -6.37 -31.82
C GLY A 617 21.42 -5.13 -32.62
N ASN A 618 22.15 -4.20 -31.98
CA ASN A 618 22.62 -2.94 -32.57
C ASN A 618 23.89 -3.05 -33.43
N LEU A 619 24.57 -4.20 -33.45
CA LEU A 619 25.72 -4.42 -34.33
C LEU A 619 25.29 -4.47 -35.81
N SER A 620 26.18 -4.04 -36.72
CA SER A 620 25.99 -4.27 -38.16
C SER A 620 25.90 -5.76 -38.47
N ASP A 621 25.24 -6.15 -39.56
CA ASP A 621 25.07 -7.57 -39.92
C ASP A 621 26.40 -8.30 -40.08
N THR A 622 27.43 -7.58 -40.56
CA THR A 622 28.82 -8.08 -40.60
C THR A 622 29.43 -8.28 -39.20
N GLY A 623 29.12 -7.40 -38.24
CA GLY A 623 29.52 -7.53 -36.84
C GLY A 623 28.80 -8.69 -36.14
N LYS A 624 27.52 -8.92 -36.47
CA LYS A 624 26.74 -10.08 -36.00
C LYS A 624 27.32 -11.40 -36.50
N VAL A 625 27.71 -11.49 -37.77
CA VAL A 625 28.40 -12.67 -38.33
C VAL A 625 29.76 -12.91 -37.65
N ALA A 626 30.52 -11.85 -37.35
CA ALA A 626 31.84 -11.97 -36.73
C ALA A 626 31.79 -12.41 -35.25
N MET A 627 30.72 -12.08 -34.53
CA MET A 627 30.52 -12.41 -33.11
C MET A 627 29.73 -13.72 -32.90
N ALA A 628 29.05 -14.22 -33.93
CA ALA A 628 28.25 -15.44 -33.84
C ALA A 628 29.11 -16.70 -33.78
N ALA A 629 28.62 -17.73 -33.08
CA ALA A 629 29.23 -19.06 -33.11
C ALA A 629 29.24 -19.64 -34.54
N ALA A 630 30.27 -20.41 -34.90
CA ALA A 630 30.52 -20.92 -36.26
C ALA A 630 29.29 -21.41 -37.06
N PRO A 631 28.38 -22.24 -36.52
CA PRO A 631 27.19 -22.66 -37.27
C PRO A 631 26.21 -21.51 -37.54
N ASN A 632 26.05 -20.60 -36.58
CA ASN A 632 25.18 -19.44 -36.72
C ASN A 632 25.80 -18.38 -37.65
N ALA A 633 27.13 -18.22 -37.61
CA ALA A 633 27.86 -17.35 -38.54
C ALA A 633 27.72 -17.83 -40.00
N ALA A 634 27.77 -19.15 -40.23
CA ALA A 634 27.56 -19.73 -41.56
C ALA A 634 26.12 -19.52 -42.08
N ALA A 635 25.12 -19.72 -41.22
CA ALA A 635 23.72 -19.48 -41.57
C ALA A 635 23.44 -18.00 -41.85
N LEU A 636 23.94 -17.09 -41.00
CA LEU A 636 23.83 -15.65 -41.21
C LEU A 636 24.53 -15.19 -42.50
N ALA A 637 25.70 -15.77 -42.81
CA ALA A 637 26.40 -15.47 -44.06
C ALA A 637 25.65 -15.96 -45.31
N GLN A 638 24.92 -17.08 -45.22
CA GLN A 638 24.03 -17.54 -46.29
C GLN A 638 22.84 -16.61 -46.48
N LEU A 639 22.20 -16.20 -45.39
CA LEU A 639 21.08 -15.27 -45.41
C LEU A 639 21.49 -13.90 -45.97
N MET A 640 22.68 -13.40 -45.61
CA MET A 640 23.24 -12.18 -46.23
C MET A 640 23.46 -12.33 -47.74
N LYS A 641 23.90 -13.50 -48.22
CA LYS A 641 24.05 -13.73 -49.67
C LYS A 641 22.69 -13.70 -50.37
N GLU A 642 21.66 -14.29 -49.80
CA GLU A 642 20.30 -14.30 -50.35
C GLU A 642 19.69 -12.90 -50.36
N GLN A 643 19.93 -12.13 -49.30
CA GLN A 643 19.57 -10.72 -49.20
C GLN A 643 20.25 -9.84 -50.27
N VAL A 644 21.52 -10.06 -50.58
CA VAL A 644 22.20 -9.34 -51.68
C VAL A 644 21.59 -9.73 -53.03
N ARG A 645 21.24 -11.00 -53.23
CA ARG A 645 20.63 -11.51 -54.47
C ARG A 645 19.25 -10.91 -54.74
N SER A 646 18.41 -10.76 -53.72
CA SER A 646 17.07 -10.20 -53.91
C SER A 646 17.05 -8.72 -54.29
N GLY A 647 18.14 -7.98 -54.03
CA GLY A 647 18.35 -6.59 -54.48
C GLY A 647 18.94 -6.43 -55.89
N MET A 648 19.31 -7.52 -56.57
CA MET A 648 19.92 -7.48 -57.90
C MET A 648 18.91 -7.16 -59.01
N SER A 649 19.38 -6.52 -60.09
CA SER A 649 18.58 -6.26 -61.28
C SER A 649 18.32 -7.57 -62.05
N PRO A 650 17.24 -7.66 -62.86
CA PRO A 650 16.92 -8.86 -63.64
C PRO A 650 18.07 -9.28 -64.59
N GLU A 651 18.80 -8.32 -65.15
CA GLU A 651 19.98 -8.56 -65.99
C GLU A 651 21.15 -9.19 -65.20
N GLN A 652 21.34 -8.78 -63.93
CA GLN A 652 22.37 -9.33 -63.04
C GLN A 652 22.02 -10.76 -62.58
N ILE A 653 20.73 -11.02 -62.32
CA ILE A 653 20.23 -12.37 -61.98
C ILE A 653 20.44 -13.31 -63.17
N GLN A 654 20.18 -12.86 -64.40
CA GLN A 654 20.36 -13.64 -65.62
C GLN A 654 21.84 -13.99 -65.87
N ALA A 655 22.75 -13.03 -65.68
CA ALA A 655 24.20 -13.26 -65.79
C ALA A 655 24.72 -14.27 -64.74
N MET A 656 24.18 -14.21 -63.52
CA MET A 656 24.61 -15.09 -62.43
C MET A 656 24.01 -16.50 -62.54
N ALA A 657 22.77 -16.62 -63.03
CA ALA A 657 22.13 -17.91 -63.34
C ALA A 657 22.89 -18.67 -64.44
N ALA A 658 23.48 -17.97 -65.41
CA ALA A 658 24.33 -18.57 -66.44
C ALA A 658 25.62 -19.19 -65.86
N VAL A 659 26.21 -18.57 -64.83
CA VAL A 659 27.38 -19.11 -64.11
C VAL A 659 27.00 -20.33 -63.26
N VAL A 660 25.88 -20.26 -62.54
CA VAL A 660 25.40 -21.36 -61.68
C VAL A 660 24.95 -22.58 -62.51
N ALA A 661 24.41 -22.37 -63.71
CA ALA A 661 24.09 -23.44 -64.65
C ALA A 661 25.36 -24.19 -65.10
N ALA A 662 26.47 -23.46 -65.32
CA ALA A 662 27.75 -24.05 -65.69
C ALA A 662 28.39 -24.84 -64.54
N GLU A 663 28.24 -24.39 -63.29
CA GLU A 663 28.80 -25.07 -62.11
C GLU A 663 28.02 -26.32 -61.70
N ASN A 664 26.68 -26.31 -61.82
CA ASN A 664 25.82 -27.38 -61.30
C ASN A 664 25.28 -28.34 -62.38
N SER A 665 25.72 -28.22 -63.63
CA SER A 665 25.27 -29.06 -64.76
C SER A 665 23.75 -29.06 -64.99
N VAL A 666 23.08 -27.94 -64.67
CA VAL A 666 21.63 -27.75 -64.86
C VAL A 666 21.40 -26.95 -66.15
N SER A 667 20.26 -27.17 -66.83
CA SER A 667 19.92 -26.37 -68.00
C SER A 667 19.86 -24.88 -67.62
N PRO A 668 20.38 -23.96 -68.45
CA PRO A 668 20.36 -22.52 -68.16
C PRO A 668 18.95 -21.98 -67.90
N ALA A 669 17.94 -22.58 -68.53
CA ALA A 669 16.54 -22.21 -68.34
C ALA A 669 15.99 -22.67 -66.97
N ASP A 670 16.31 -23.90 -66.53
CA ASP A 670 15.86 -24.40 -65.23
C ASP A 670 16.61 -23.72 -64.07
N ALA A 671 17.89 -23.39 -64.25
CA ALA A 671 18.68 -22.61 -63.28
C ALA A 671 18.14 -21.18 -63.11
N MET A 672 17.68 -20.56 -64.21
CA MET A 672 17.03 -19.25 -64.18
C MET A 672 15.69 -19.30 -63.43
N ARG A 673 14.83 -20.27 -63.73
CA ARG A 673 13.54 -20.43 -63.05
C ARG A 673 13.70 -20.66 -61.54
N MET A 674 14.61 -21.55 -61.13
CA MET A 674 14.87 -21.81 -59.71
C MET A 674 15.48 -20.60 -58.98
N MET A 675 16.27 -19.76 -59.66
CA MET A 675 16.76 -18.50 -59.08
C MET A 675 15.67 -17.44 -58.98
N GLU A 676 14.82 -17.30 -60.00
CA GLU A 676 13.71 -16.35 -60.00
C GLU A 676 12.68 -16.69 -58.93
N GLU A 677 12.34 -17.97 -58.75
CA GLU A 677 11.46 -18.45 -57.68
C GLU A 677 12.02 -18.11 -56.29
N ARG A 678 13.31 -18.41 -56.03
CA ARG A 678 13.95 -18.07 -54.74
C ARG A 678 14.06 -16.57 -54.51
N VAL A 679 14.36 -15.78 -55.54
CA VAL A 679 14.42 -14.31 -55.43
C VAL A 679 13.04 -13.72 -55.18
N ALA A 680 11.99 -14.27 -55.80
CA ALA A 680 10.61 -13.85 -55.57
C ALA A 680 10.14 -14.19 -54.15
N GLU A 681 10.44 -15.40 -53.66
CA GLU A 681 10.16 -15.81 -52.28
C GLU A 681 10.88 -14.92 -51.27
N GLU A 682 12.16 -14.60 -51.48
CA GLU A 682 12.93 -13.70 -50.61
C GLU A 682 12.44 -12.25 -50.66
N ARG A 683 12.00 -11.75 -51.82
CA ARG A 683 11.37 -10.42 -51.93
C ARG A 683 10.05 -10.37 -51.19
N ALA A 684 9.20 -11.38 -51.34
CA ALA A 684 7.94 -11.49 -50.60
C ALA A 684 8.18 -11.60 -49.09
N HIS A 685 9.20 -12.36 -48.67
CA HIS A 685 9.61 -12.44 -47.28
C HIS A 685 10.10 -11.08 -46.74
N ARG A 686 10.92 -10.35 -47.50
CA ARG A 686 11.37 -8.99 -47.15
C ARG A 686 10.21 -8.02 -47.03
N ASP A 687 9.29 -8.00 -47.99
CA ASP A 687 8.13 -7.11 -47.96
C ASP A 687 7.26 -7.40 -46.73
N ALA A 688 7.06 -8.68 -46.40
CA ALA A 688 6.34 -9.09 -45.19
C ALA A 688 7.09 -8.71 -43.89
N GLN A 689 8.42 -8.76 -43.89
CA GLN A 689 9.25 -8.35 -42.76
C GLN A 689 9.27 -6.83 -42.58
N GLU A 690 9.43 -6.07 -43.66
CA GLU A 690 9.29 -4.61 -43.64
C GLU A 690 7.89 -4.19 -43.17
N GLN A 691 6.85 -4.93 -43.55
CA GLN A 691 5.50 -4.62 -43.11
C GLN A 691 5.31 -4.92 -41.61
N LYS A 692 5.93 -5.99 -41.09
CA LYS A 692 6.00 -6.26 -39.65
C LYS A 692 6.84 -5.23 -38.91
N ASP A 693 7.97 -4.79 -39.46
CA ASP A 693 8.83 -3.77 -38.85
C ASP A 693 8.15 -2.39 -38.88
N LYS A 694 7.44 -2.04 -39.95
CA LYS A 694 6.59 -0.83 -40.02
C LYS A 694 5.46 -0.91 -38.98
N GLN A 695 4.81 -2.06 -38.83
CA GLN A 695 3.80 -2.26 -37.78
C GLN A 695 4.40 -2.16 -36.39
N HIS A 696 5.56 -2.76 -36.16
CA HIS A 696 6.28 -2.72 -34.90
C HIS A 696 6.79 -1.31 -34.56
N GLN A 697 7.30 -0.55 -35.53
CA GLN A 697 7.66 0.87 -35.37
C GLN A 697 6.44 1.72 -35.03
N LEU A 698 5.30 1.47 -35.67
CA LEU A 698 4.05 2.15 -35.32
C LEU A 698 3.58 1.79 -33.91
N ASP A 699 3.78 0.55 -33.47
CA ASP A 699 3.40 0.11 -32.13
C ASP A 699 4.38 0.59 -31.04
N LEU A 700 5.68 0.66 -31.33
CA LEU A 700 6.68 1.30 -30.45
C LEU A 700 6.41 2.79 -30.30
N LEU A 701 6.03 3.49 -31.38
CA LEU A 701 5.62 4.89 -31.29
C LEU A 701 4.35 5.07 -30.43
N LYS A 702 3.39 4.13 -30.51
CA LYS A 702 2.21 4.15 -29.61
C LYS A 702 2.59 3.87 -28.16
N LEU A 703 3.49 2.93 -27.90
CA LEU A 703 3.97 2.58 -26.56
C LEU A 703 4.78 3.72 -25.92
N GLN A 704 5.71 4.34 -26.66
CA GLN A 704 6.42 5.52 -26.19
C GLN A 704 5.45 6.67 -25.88
N ASN A 705 4.46 6.91 -26.72
CA ASN A 705 3.46 7.94 -26.43
C ASN A 705 2.66 7.62 -25.15
N ALA A 706 2.37 6.35 -24.87
CA ALA A 706 1.71 5.92 -23.64
C ALA A 706 2.63 5.99 -22.40
N THR A 707 3.90 5.62 -22.50
CA THR A 707 4.87 5.72 -21.40
C THR A 707 5.22 7.17 -21.08
N HIS A 708 5.33 8.05 -22.07
CA HIS A 708 5.46 9.50 -21.86
C HIS A 708 4.22 10.10 -21.19
N ALA A 709 3.00 9.66 -21.56
CA ALA A 709 1.77 10.09 -20.88
C ALA A 709 1.73 9.61 -19.41
N ASN A 710 2.12 8.36 -19.14
CA ASN A 710 2.15 7.80 -17.79
C ASN A 710 3.27 8.42 -16.91
N ALA A 711 4.45 8.71 -17.47
CA ALA A 711 5.54 9.39 -16.78
C ALA A 711 5.16 10.83 -16.39
N LEU A 712 4.44 11.55 -17.26
CA LEU A 712 3.91 12.88 -16.95
C LEU A 712 2.83 12.82 -15.85
N SER A 713 1.98 11.79 -15.85
CA SER A 713 0.98 11.59 -14.79
C SER A 713 1.61 11.27 -13.42
N SER A 714 2.67 10.45 -13.40
CA SER A 714 3.36 10.06 -12.16
C SER A 714 4.24 11.19 -11.61
N GLN A 715 4.81 12.04 -12.47
CA GLN A 715 5.51 13.25 -12.07
C GLN A 715 4.55 14.32 -11.49
N MET A 716 3.31 14.40 -12.01
CA MET A 716 2.25 15.22 -11.38
C MET A 716 1.82 14.66 -10.02
N GLN A 717 1.70 13.35 -9.86
CA GLN A 717 1.35 12.74 -8.56
C GLN A 717 2.46 12.90 -7.50
N LEU A 718 3.74 12.79 -7.90
CA LEU A 718 4.87 13.07 -7.00
C LEU A 718 4.97 14.57 -6.63
N GLY A 719 4.55 15.47 -7.52
CA GLY A 719 4.41 16.90 -7.22
C GLY A 719 3.35 17.24 -6.16
N VAL A 720 2.29 16.40 -6.06
CA VAL A 720 1.25 16.54 -5.03
C VAL A 720 1.67 15.91 -3.70
N GLY A 721 2.45 14.82 -3.73
CA GLY A 721 2.94 14.15 -2.51
C GLY A 721 3.99 14.95 -1.71
N VAL A 722 4.82 15.76 -2.36
CA VAL A 722 5.83 16.59 -1.66
C VAL A 722 5.23 17.87 -1.07
N ALA A 723 4.03 18.29 -1.51
CA ALA A 723 3.33 19.45 -0.97
C ALA A 723 2.54 19.18 0.33
N GLN A 724 2.35 17.91 0.73
CA GLN A 724 1.66 17.53 1.97
C GLN A 724 2.58 17.20 3.16
N ALA A 725 3.91 17.15 2.97
CA ALA A 725 4.85 16.81 4.03
C ALA A 725 5.58 18.03 4.67
N GLY A 726 5.16 19.26 4.36
CA GLY A 726 5.90 20.47 4.76
C GLY A 726 5.05 21.68 5.11
N ALA A 727 4.20 21.62 6.14
CA ALA A 727 3.71 22.80 6.87
C ALA A 727 2.99 22.42 8.19
N PRO A 728 2.95 23.31 9.20
CA PRO A 728 3.10 22.96 10.61
C PRO A 728 1.81 22.74 11.39
N VAL A 729 1.96 21.98 12.49
CA VAL A 729 1.02 21.75 13.57
C VAL A 729 0.61 23.07 14.23
N HIS A 730 -0.68 23.40 14.19
CA HIS A 730 -1.30 24.39 15.09
C HIS A 730 -2.32 23.70 15.99
N HIS A 731 -1.98 23.69 17.28
CA HIS A 731 -2.85 23.33 18.39
C HIS A 731 -4.03 24.31 18.49
N HIS A 732 -5.27 23.79 18.50
CA HIS A 732 -6.39 24.49 19.12
C HIS A 732 -7.05 23.64 20.19
N HIS A 733 -7.03 24.23 21.38
CA HIS A 733 -7.63 23.79 22.63
C HIS A 733 -9.13 23.54 22.51
N ALA A 734 -9.58 22.45 23.14
CA ALA A 734 -10.96 22.26 23.56
C ALA A 734 -11.27 23.06 24.83
N PRO A 735 -12.50 23.59 24.98
CA PRO A 735 -13.14 23.71 26.28
C PRO A 735 -14.39 22.82 26.36
N ALA A 736 -14.67 22.39 27.59
CA ALA A 736 -15.77 21.52 27.96
C ALA A 736 -17.07 22.30 28.25
N GLY A 737 -18.21 21.63 28.01
CA GLY A 737 -19.41 21.70 28.85
C GLY A 737 -20.57 22.59 28.39
N GLY A 738 -21.76 21.97 28.21
CA GLY A 738 -23.02 22.56 28.69
C GLY A 738 -24.17 22.77 27.68
N ALA A 739 -25.24 21.98 27.91
CA ALA A 739 -26.66 22.31 27.74
C ALA A 739 -27.29 22.40 26.33
N ALA A 740 -28.42 21.68 26.21
CA ALA A 740 -29.24 21.49 25.02
C ALA A 740 -30.16 22.69 24.70
N GLN A 741 -30.29 22.98 23.40
CA GLN A 741 -31.39 23.72 22.77
C GLN A 741 -31.70 23.08 21.39
N PRO A 742 -32.93 23.21 20.86
CA PRO A 742 -33.40 22.39 19.74
C PRO A 742 -32.71 22.83 18.45
N GLY A 743 -31.84 21.95 17.94
CA GLY A 743 -31.03 22.20 16.76
C GLY A 743 -31.86 22.31 15.49
N VAL A 744 -31.57 23.37 14.73
CA VAL A 744 -31.90 23.52 13.31
C VAL A 744 -31.54 22.22 12.58
N ARG A 745 -32.51 21.57 11.93
CA ARG A 745 -32.22 20.39 11.10
C ARG A 745 -31.30 20.86 9.98
N CYS A 746 -30.13 20.27 9.84
CA CYS A 746 -29.25 20.51 8.70
C CYS A 746 -29.27 19.28 7.78
N CYS A 747 -29.13 19.50 6.47
CA CYS A 747 -28.90 18.39 5.54
C CYS A 747 -27.49 17.79 5.73
N VAL A 748 -27.20 16.67 5.06
CA VAL A 748 -25.88 16.00 5.11
C VAL A 748 -24.73 16.92 4.68
N ASN A 749 -25.02 17.96 3.90
CA ASN A 749 -24.05 18.96 3.45
C ASN A 749 -23.99 20.21 4.36
N GLY A 750 -24.68 20.19 5.52
CA GLY A 750 -24.61 21.25 6.53
C GLY A 750 -25.54 22.44 6.32
N HIS A 751 -26.40 22.44 5.29
CA HIS A 751 -27.36 23.55 5.06
C HIS A 751 -28.53 23.51 6.05
N PRO A 752 -28.91 24.64 6.67
CA PRO A 752 -30.02 24.70 7.60
C PRO A 752 -31.37 24.57 6.89
N VAL A 753 -32.23 23.67 7.37
CA VAL A 753 -33.60 23.50 6.91
C VAL A 753 -34.48 24.55 7.61
N PRO A 754 -35.13 25.46 6.86
CA PRO A 754 -36.00 26.48 7.45
C PRO A 754 -37.16 25.86 8.23
N ALA A 755 -37.45 26.38 9.43
CA ALA A 755 -38.48 25.86 10.33
C ALA A 755 -39.91 25.89 9.72
N ASP A 756 -40.12 26.70 8.69
CA ASP A 756 -41.41 26.93 8.04
C ASP A 756 -41.83 25.78 7.09
N ARG A 757 -40.97 24.77 6.87
CA ARG A 757 -41.27 23.61 6.01
C ARG A 757 -40.85 22.26 6.64
N PRO A 758 -41.52 21.81 7.72
CA PRO A 758 -41.13 20.61 8.45
C PRO A 758 -41.23 19.30 7.66
N ASN A 759 -41.97 19.29 6.55
CA ASN A 759 -42.20 18.11 5.69
C ASN A 759 -41.41 18.13 4.37
N ALA A 760 -40.39 18.98 4.23
CA ALA A 760 -39.56 19.00 3.04
C ALA A 760 -38.76 17.68 2.94
N LYS A 761 -38.94 16.94 1.83
CA LYS A 761 -38.18 15.71 1.55
C LYS A 761 -36.79 15.98 0.99
N PHE A 762 -36.55 17.20 0.50
CA PHE A 762 -35.31 17.62 -0.14
C PHE A 762 -34.89 19.00 0.37
N CYS A 763 -33.58 19.21 0.48
CA CYS A 763 -32.99 20.48 0.88
C CYS A 763 -33.26 21.55 -0.20
N ALA A 764 -33.72 22.72 0.20
CA ALA A 764 -34.02 23.81 -0.74
C ALA A 764 -32.78 24.39 -1.43
N GLU A 765 -31.59 24.26 -0.81
CA GLU A 765 -30.34 24.81 -1.33
C GLU A 765 -29.59 23.82 -2.22
N CYS A 766 -29.54 22.54 -1.84
CA CYS A 766 -28.74 21.54 -2.56
C CYS A 766 -29.54 20.39 -3.18
N GLY A 767 -30.86 20.30 -2.97
CA GLY A 767 -31.71 19.25 -3.56
C GLY A 767 -31.50 17.85 -3.00
N VAL A 768 -30.59 17.66 -2.05
CA VAL A 768 -30.30 16.37 -1.40
C VAL A 768 -31.44 16.00 -0.44
N PRO A 769 -31.82 14.71 -0.33
CA PRO A 769 -32.85 14.28 0.62
C PRO A 769 -32.49 14.63 2.09
N LEU A 770 -33.49 15.06 2.85
CA LEU A 770 -33.39 15.56 4.25
C LEU A 770 -33.70 14.53 5.34
#